data_AF-A0AA38WSR5-F1
#
_entry.id   AF-A0AA38WSR5-F1
#
_cell.length_a   1.000
_cell.length_b   1.000
_cell.length_c   1.000
_cell.angle_alpha   90.00
_cell.angle_beta   90.00
_cell.angle_gamma   90.00
#
_symmetry.space_group_name_H-M   'P 1'
#
loop_
_entity.id
_entity.type
_entity.pdbx_description
1 polymer ?
#
loop_
_entity_poly.entity_id
_entity_poly.type
_entity_poly.pdbx_seq_one_letter_code
_entity_poly.pdbx_strand_id
1 'polypeptide(L)'
;MEKRKKKRRGKKERKVLRPPAYAGGRRNDGAAVSLTKGYHLLFTKSVSFKMQSSKTTIFFFLFFIFCFNGPTMADSDDTIETNFRLPSPLPKWPSGGAFATGAIDLGGLQVSQVTTFKKIWATNEGGSDNLGATFYDPVAIPDGFYSLGSYAHPNNIPFFGHTLVGKDASNDPSRPALRSPIDYLLVWSSESVDIEKDGEGYIWFPVPPTGYRPVGFVVGGSSVKPPLDKVRCVHEDFTDTTNVTDLETGMWVWGSGHDLDLDGLDVYASIAGFVVRDQGVGNDTLTPSCLKNLNGSLSSSMPNLKQIEALIQAYSPVIYFHPDEPFLPSSVEWFFENGALLYEKGQESKPNPIKSHGSNLPQGGSNDDAYWLDLPRDGSTKDRVKKGDLQDACGYFHVKPVSGGLFTDIAVWVFYPFNGGLRAKVEFLNINLGKLGEHVGDWEHVTLRVSNFNGALHSVFFSQHSWGKWVSVSNLEFHAGGNKPVVYASLHGHASYPKPGCVLLGSEGGNVGVRDDTAKSDKVMDTGVRAVVMAAEYLGPAAVVEPPWLNYERKWGPKIDYDVDKEIKKAKRVMIGKLKKAFERFVGSVPREMLGEDGPTGPKVKTSWSGNEAIATCRALACPHVHNQKKWFTFEPTHIYRGGFKCEALFGCEREDNRERDTWRMTRRHVRSTTDD
;
A
#
# COMPACT_ATOMS: atom_id res chain seq x y z
N MET A 1 -12.36 -57.34 31.45
CA MET A 1 -11.55 -57.94 32.53
C MET A 1 -10.46 -56.92 32.86
N GLU A 2 -10.43 -56.31 34.06
CA GLU A 2 -9.69 -56.77 35.24
C GLU A 2 -8.21 -57.13 34.92
N LYS A 3 -7.17 -56.53 35.52
CA LYS A 3 -6.98 -56.27 36.96
C LYS A 3 -6.04 -55.09 37.31
N ARG A 4 -6.48 -54.22 38.26
CA ARG A 4 -5.81 -53.84 39.55
C ARG A 4 -4.47 -53.04 39.51
N LYS A 5 -4.09 -52.18 40.48
CA LYS A 5 -4.70 -51.74 41.77
C LYS A 5 -4.04 -50.46 42.34
N LYS A 6 -4.86 -49.62 43.01
CA LYS A 6 -4.58 -48.69 44.15
C LYS A 6 -3.70 -47.42 43.93
N LYS A 7 -3.69 -46.39 44.81
CA LYS A 7 -4.73 -45.67 45.64
C LYS A 7 -4.09 -44.71 46.68
N ARG A 8 -4.31 -43.38 46.57
CA ARG A 8 -4.39 -42.32 47.62
C ARG A 8 -4.86 -41.02 46.91
N ARG A 9 -5.95 -40.30 47.25
CA ARG A 9 -6.38 -39.57 48.48
C ARG A 9 -5.51 -38.34 48.80
N GLY A 10 -6.03 -37.13 49.09
CA GLY A 10 -7.43 -36.61 49.19
C GLY A 10 -7.79 -35.58 48.10
N LYS A 11 -9.06 -35.28 47.78
CA LYS A 11 -10.06 -34.47 48.53
C LYS A 11 -9.52 -33.05 48.84
N LYS A 12 -9.84 -31.98 48.08
CA LYS A 12 -11.14 -31.25 47.93
C LYS A 12 -11.77 -30.80 49.25
N GLU A 13 -11.91 -29.48 49.42
CA GLU A 13 -13.23 -28.82 49.45
C GLU A 13 -13.15 -27.33 49.06
N ARG A 14 -14.27 -26.76 48.57
CA ARG A 14 -14.45 -25.33 48.26
C ARG A 14 -15.30 -24.69 49.36
N LYS A 15 -15.18 -23.37 49.57
CA LYS A 15 -16.36 -22.51 49.80
C LYS A 15 -16.07 -21.05 49.40
N VAL A 16 -17.15 -20.30 49.16
CA VAL A 16 -17.20 -18.96 48.57
C VAL A 16 -18.13 -18.10 49.42
N LEU A 17 -17.86 -16.79 49.56
CA LEU A 17 -18.83 -15.66 49.55
C LEU A 17 -18.22 -14.33 50.11
N ARG A 18 -18.80 -13.19 49.68
CA ARG A 18 -18.64 -11.80 50.19
C ARG A 18 -20.04 -11.31 50.66
N PRO A 19 -20.22 -10.07 51.21
CA PRO A 19 -19.46 -9.36 52.23
C PRO A 19 -20.30 -9.26 53.56
N PRO A 20 -21.15 -8.26 53.94
CA PRO A 20 -21.35 -6.84 53.56
C PRO A 20 -21.38 -5.78 54.71
N ALA A 21 -20.65 -4.67 54.49
CA ALA A 21 -21.05 -3.26 54.75
C ALA A 21 -21.20 -2.63 56.18
N TYR A 22 -21.11 -1.28 56.13
CA TYR A 22 -21.63 -0.20 57.01
C TYR A 22 -20.86 0.39 58.22
N ALA A 23 -20.67 1.73 58.13
CA ALA A 23 -20.44 2.76 59.16
C ALA A 23 -19.25 2.61 60.15
N GLY A 24 -18.65 3.68 60.68
CA GLY A 24 -18.81 5.12 60.43
C GLY A 24 -18.29 5.96 61.62
N GLY A 25 -17.64 7.10 61.39
CA GLY A 25 -17.13 7.95 62.50
C GLY A 25 -16.24 9.11 62.03
N ARG A 26 -16.15 10.18 62.85
CA ARG A 26 -15.30 11.36 62.60
C ARG A 26 -14.47 11.71 63.83
N ARG A 27 -13.42 12.52 63.59
CA ARG A 27 -12.72 13.47 64.48
C ARG A 27 -11.62 12.98 65.44
N ASN A 28 -10.43 13.52 65.15
CA ASN A 28 -9.57 14.34 66.02
C ASN A 28 -8.45 13.72 66.87
N ASP A 29 -7.29 14.37 66.70
CA ASP A 29 -6.26 14.77 67.66
C ASP A 29 -5.48 13.71 68.47
N GLY A 30 -4.14 13.74 68.34
CA GLY A 30 -3.25 13.20 69.36
C GLY A 30 -1.81 12.91 68.94
N ALA A 31 -0.86 13.53 69.65
CA ALA A 31 0.52 13.08 69.92
C ALA A 31 1.43 12.64 68.75
N ALA A 32 2.49 13.43 68.51
CA ALA A 32 3.70 12.95 67.85
C ALA A 32 4.59 12.17 68.83
N VAL A 33 5.36 11.19 68.33
CA VAL A 33 6.51 10.60 69.03
C VAL A 33 7.70 10.59 68.08
N SER A 34 8.82 11.18 68.51
CA SER A 34 10.09 11.13 67.79
C SER A 34 11.01 10.07 68.40
N LEU A 35 11.74 9.33 67.55
CA LEU A 35 12.81 8.43 67.97
C LEU A 35 14.01 8.54 67.01
N THR A 36 15.02 9.29 67.43
CA THR A 36 16.25 9.56 66.66
C THR A 36 17.50 9.07 67.39
N LYS A 37 18.28 8.21 66.73
CA LYS A 37 19.72 7.90 66.87
C LYS A 37 20.08 7.16 65.56
N GLY A 38 21.14 7.42 64.81
CA GLY A 38 22.47 7.96 65.16
C GLY A 38 23.47 6.81 65.02
N TYR A 39 24.54 6.86 64.21
CA TYR A 39 25.35 7.99 63.77
C TYR A 39 26.13 7.74 62.45
N HIS A 40 26.54 8.84 61.78
CA HIS A 40 27.80 9.06 61.02
C HIS A 40 28.26 8.09 59.88
N LEU A 41 28.93 8.55 58.80
CA LEU A 41 29.15 9.89 58.21
C LEU A 41 29.80 9.71 56.82
N LEU A 42 29.39 10.48 55.78
CA LEU A 42 30.30 11.27 54.91
C LEU A 42 29.51 12.12 53.90
N PHE A 43 30.16 13.15 53.35
CA PHE A 43 29.53 14.26 52.62
C PHE A 43 29.52 14.10 51.09
N THR A 44 28.47 14.60 50.46
CA THR A 44 28.57 15.33 49.18
C THR A 44 27.93 16.72 49.36
N LYS A 45 28.53 17.76 48.77
CA LYS A 45 28.01 19.14 48.85
C LYS A 45 27.18 19.47 47.61
N SER A 46 25.94 19.91 47.79
CA SER A 46 25.16 20.59 46.76
C SER A 46 25.31 22.11 46.91
N VAL A 47 25.46 22.82 45.79
CA VAL A 47 25.44 24.29 45.76
C VAL A 47 24.00 24.75 45.56
N SER A 48 23.56 25.74 46.34
CA SER A 48 22.21 26.30 46.26
C SER A 48 22.17 27.51 45.33
N PHE A 49 21.14 27.59 44.49
CA PHE A 49 20.71 28.84 43.85
C PHE A 49 19.33 29.25 44.39
N LYS A 50 19.19 30.50 44.83
CA LYS A 50 17.89 31.10 45.12
C LYS A 50 17.18 31.41 43.79
N MET A 51 15.91 31.04 43.68
CA MET A 51 14.99 31.65 42.71
C MET A 51 14.04 32.61 43.44
N GLN A 52 13.85 33.79 42.87
CA GLN A 52 13.09 34.88 43.47
C GLN A 52 11.71 34.97 42.82
N SER A 53 10.66 35.10 43.64
CA SER A 53 9.28 34.99 43.16
C SER A 53 8.88 36.12 42.21
N SER A 54 8.29 35.76 41.07
CA SER A 54 7.57 36.68 40.18
C SER A 54 6.12 36.22 40.01
N LYS A 55 5.20 37.17 39.88
CA LYS A 55 3.75 36.90 39.76
C LYS A 55 3.40 36.10 38.49
N THR A 56 4.27 36.08 37.49
CA THR A 56 4.10 35.32 36.23
C THR A 56 3.91 33.82 36.46
N THR A 57 4.59 33.22 37.45
CA THR A 57 4.55 31.77 37.70
C THR A 57 3.17 31.29 38.17
N ILE A 58 2.42 32.14 38.89
CA ILE A 58 1.08 31.80 39.40
C ILE A 58 0.05 31.80 38.25
N PHE A 59 0.19 32.73 37.31
CA PHE A 59 -0.66 32.76 36.10
C PHE A 59 -0.45 31.51 35.21
N PHE A 60 0.80 31.06 35.06
CA PHE A 60 1.12 29.84 34.31
C PHE A 60 0.47 28.58 34.90
N PHE A 61 0.43 28.46 36.24
CA PHE A 61 -0.22 27.32 36.91
C PHE A 61 -1.75 27.36 36.83
N LEU A 62 -2.37 28.54 36.93
CA LEU A 62 -3.83 28.68 36.78
C LEU A 62 -4.30 28.38 35.34
N PHE A 63 -3.52 28.78 34.33
CA PHE A 63 -3.81 28.47 32.94
C PHE A 63 -3.76 26.95 32.68
N PHE A 64 -2.76 26.26 33.24
CA PHE A 64 -2.63 24.80 33.11
C PHE A 64 -3.80 24.01 33.70
N ILE A 65 -4.39 24.48 34.81
CA ILE A 65 -5.53 23.80 35.46
C ILE A 65 -6.82 24.01 34.66
N PHE A 66 -7.05 25.21 34.11
CA PHE A 66 -8.25 25.51 33.30
C PHE A 66 -8.19 24.94 31.87
N CYS A 67 -7.00 24.74 31.30
CA CYS A 67 -6.88 24.19 29.93
C CYS A 67 -6.88 22.66 29.85
N PHE A 68 -6.78 21.93 30.97
CA PHE A 68 -6.65 20.46 30.99
C PHE A 68 -7.68 19.72 31.86
N ASN A 69 -8.70 20.40 32.39
CA ASN A 69 -9.84 19.76 33.07
C ASN A 69 -11.17 20.40 32.63
N GLY A 70 -11.61 20.08 31.41
CA GLY A 70 -13.00 20.28 31.01
C GLY A 70 -13.94 19.30 31.75
N PRO A 71 -15.23 19.62 31.90
CA PRO A 71 -16.16 18.77 32.64
C PRO A 71 -16.48 17.48 31.89
N THR A 72 -16.43 16.34 32.60
CA THR A 72 -17.02 15.08 32.16
C THR A 72 -18.55 15.19 32.17
N MET A 73 -19.14 15.57 31.03
CA MET A 73 -20.54 15.30 30.76
C MET A 73 -20.68 13.88 30.21
N ALA A 74 -21.67 13.15 30.71
CA ALA A 74 -21.97 11.78 30.30
C ALA A 74 -23.26 11.73 29.48
N ASP A 75 -23.28 10.75 28.56
CA ASP A 75 -24.43 10.17 27.85
C ASP A 75 -24.97 10.88 26.59
N SER A 76 -25.38 10.06 25.61
CA SER A 76 -25.94 10.36 24.27
C SER A 76 -25.15 11.35 23.38
N ASP A 77 -24.38 10.91 22.37
CA ASP A 77 -24.85 10.17 21.18
C ASP A 77 -23.76 9.23 20.61
N ASP A 78 -24.15 8.12 19.97
CA ASP A 78 -23.26 6.99 19.64
C ASP A 78 -22.71 7.07 18.19
N THR A 79 -22.11 8.21 17.83
CA THR A 79 -21.66 8.50 16.45
C THR A 79 -20.18 8.87 16.34
N ILE A 80 -19.34 7.88 16.01
CA ILE A 80 -17.93 7.93 15.53
C ILE A 80 -17.35 9.37 15.39
N GLU A 81 -16.58 9.81 16.39
CA GLU A 81 -16.13 11.21 16.53
C GLU A 81 -15.21 11.73 15.39
N THR A 82 -14.58 10.84 14.60
CA THR A 82 -13.61 11.22 13.56
C THR A 82 -13.96 10.68 12.16
N ASN A 83 -15.23 10.77 11.77
CA ASN A 83 -15.67 10.61 10.39
C ASN A 83 -14.93 11.59 9.44
N PHE A 84 -14.05 11.08 8.58
CA PHE A 84 -13.34 11.88 7.60
C PHE A 84 -14.27 12.41 6.50
N ARG A 85 -13.99 13.62 6.03
CA ARG A 85 -14.61 14.23 4.85
C ARG A 85 -13.52 14.89 4.01
N LEU A 86 -13.67 14.83 2.69
CA LEU A 86 -12.82 15.57 1.77
C LEU A 86 -12.90 17.09 2.08
N PRO A 87 -11.78 17.85 1.97
CA PRO A 87 -11.74 19.27 2.37
C PRO A 87 -12.76 20.17 1.68
N SER A 88 -13.11 19.84 0.43
CA SER A 88 -14.18 20.47 -0.34
C SER A 88 -15.27 19.44 -0.68
N PRO A 89 -16.54 19.86 -0.83
CA PRO A 89 -17.62 18.97 -1.28
C PRO A 89 -17.35 18.44 -2.69
N LEU A 90 -17.93 17.28 -3.02
CA LEU A 90 -17.88 16.73 -4.37
C LEU A 90 -18.51 17.70 -5.38
N PRO A 91 -17.89 17.97 -6.54
CA PRO A 91 -18.51 18.77 -7.58
C PRO A 91 -19.70 18.04 -8.20
N LYS A 92 -20.57 18.78 -8.89
CA LYS A 92 -21.60 18.17 -9.75
C LYS A 92 -20.93 17.62 -11.00
N TRP A 93 -20.80 16.30 -11.09
CA TRP A 93 -20.23 15.63 -12.25
C TRP A 93 -21.05 15.92 -13.53
N PRO A 94 -20.40 16.09 -14.69
CA PRO A 94 -21.10 16.15 -15.98
C PRO A 94 -21.93 14.90 -16.24
N SER A 95 -23.02 15.04 -17.00
CA SER A 95 -23.88 13.93 -17.41
C SER A 95 -23.13 12.89 -18.26
N GLY A 96 -23.38 11.61 -18.04
CA GLY A 96 -22.70 10.52 -18.74
C GLY A 96 -23.44 9.17 -18.65
N GLY A 97 -22.66 8.09 -18.53
CA GLY A 97 -23.18 6.73 -18.28
C GLY A 97 -23.58 6.52 -16.82
N ALA A 98 -23.38 5.31 -16.30
CA ALA A 98 -23.72 4.99 -14.90
C ALA A 98 -22.71 5.55 -13.86
N PHE A 99 -21.61 6.18 -14.31
CA PHE A 99 -20.66 6.85 -13.43
C PHE A 99 -21.33 7.90 -12.52
N ALA A 100 -21.03 7.81 -11.22
CA ALA A 100 -21.53 8.67 -10.16
C ALA A 100 -23.07 8.70 -9.97
N THR A 101 -23.78 7.64 -10.39
CA THR A 101 -25.25 7.52 -10.26
C THR A 101 -25.74 6.88 -8.94
N GLY A 102 -24.84 6.50 -8.05
CA GLY A 102 -25.12 5.87 -6.75
C GLY A 102 -25.13 4.34 -6.75
N ALA A 103 -25.45 3.70 -7.89
CA ALA A 103 -25.49 2.24 -8.02
C ALA A 103 -24.91 1.76 -9.35
N ILE A 104 -24.38 0.54 -9.38
CA ILE A 104 -23.77 -0.09 -10.57
C ILE A 104 -24.45 -1.45 -10.81
N ASP A 105 -24.80 -1.76 -12.05
CA ASP A 105 -25.36 -3.06 -12.43
C ASP A 105 -24.26 -4.00 -12.96
N LEU A 106 -24.10 -5.14 -12.29
CA LEU A 106 -23.16 -6.20 -12.63
C LEU A 106 -23.73 -7.23 -13.64
N GLY A 107 -24.89 -6.92 -14.26
CA GLY A 107 -25.56 -7.76 -15.27
C GLY A 107 -26.77 -8.52 -14.74
N GLY A 108 -27.55 -7.90 -13.84
CA GLY A 108 -28.65 -8.53 -13.10
C GLY A 108 -28.45 -8.57 -11.58
N LEU A 109 -27.30 -8.11 -11.09
CA LEU A 109 -27.03 -7.83 -9.68
C LEU A 109 -26.64 -6.36 -9.55
N GLN A 110 -27.56 -5.54 -9.05
CA GLN A 110 -27.29 -4.14 -8.77
C GLN A 110 -26.58 -4.01 -7.42
N VAL A 111 -25.47 -3.28 -7.37
CA VAL A 111 -24.73 -2.98 -6.14
C VAL A 111 -24.74 -1.48 -5.85
N SER A 112 -24.61 -1.13 -4.57
CA SER A 112 -24.49 0.26 -4.08
C SER A 112 -23.45 0.30 -2.95
N GLN A 113 -22.72 1.40 -2.83
CA GLN A 113 -21.91 1.66 -1.64
C GLN A 113 -22.78 2.18 -0.49
N VAL A 114 -22.54 1.69 0.72
CA VAL A 114 -23.05 2.24 1.99
C VAL A 114 -21.88 2.72 2.83
N THR A 115 -21.98 3.95 3.34
CA THR A 115 -20.94 4.63 4.15
C THR A 115 -21.38 4.91 5.59
N THR A 116 -22.58 4.45 5.98
CA THR A 116 -23.17 4.63 7.31
C THR A 116 -23.27 3.29 8.03
N PHE A 117 -22.85 3.27 9.29
CA PHE A 117 -22.51 2.05 10.00
C PHE A 117 -22.97 2.08 11.45
N LYS A 118 -23.27 0.90 12.00
CA LYS A 118 -23.44 0.68 13.44
C LYS A 118 -22.26 -0.16 13.96
N LYS A 119 -21.60 0.31 15.03
CA LYS A 119 -20.57 -0.45 15.74
C LYS A 119 -21.19 -1.71 16.36
N ILE A 120 -20.52 -2.86 16.20
CA ILE A 120 -20.95 -4.15 16.77
C ILE A 120 -19.94 -4.68 17.77
N TRP A 121 -18.64 -4.52 17.49
CA TRP A 121 -17.55 -4.93 18.37
C TRP A 121 -16.29 -4.09 18.07
N ALA A 122 -15.38 -3.97 19.04
CA ALA A 122 -14.04 -3.43 18.83
C ALA A 122 -13.01 -4.18 19.67
N THR A 123 -11.81 -4.23 19.13
CA THR A 123 -10.57 -4.51 19.85
C THR A 123 -9.71 -3.26 19.80
N ASN A 124 -9.04 -2.96 20.92
CA ASN A 124 -8.26 -1.74 21.13
C ASN A 124 -6.75 -1.99 21.04
N GLU A 125 -6.34 -3.23 20.72
CA GLU A 125 -4.95 -3.67 20.56
C GLU A 125 -4.78 -4.61 19.35
N GLY A 126 -3.53 -4.95 19.00
CA GLY A 126 -3.19 -5.65 17.77
C GLY A 126 -3.35 -4.78 16.52
N GLY A 127 -3.17 -5.38 15.33
CA GLY A 127 -3.22 -4.65 14.06
C GLY A 127 -2.15 -3.57 13.92
N SER A 128 -2.43 -2.55 13.10
CA SER A 128 -1.48 -1.45 12.87
C SER A 128 -1.37 -0.53 14.09
N ASP A 129 -0.13 -0.11 14.42
CA ASP A 129 0.22 0.75 15.56
C ASP A 129 -0.25 0.24 16.94
N ASN A 130 -0.67 -1.02 17.03
CA ASN A 130 -1.31 -1.65 18.21
C ASN A 130 -2.54 -0.88 18.74
N LEU A 131 -3.33 -0.29 17.85
CA LEU A 131 -4.59 0.40 18.20
C LEU A 131 -5.84 -0.44 17.95
N GLY A 132 -5.69 -1.65 17.38
CA GLY A 132 -6.78 -2.57 17.09
C GLY A 132 -7.67 -2.15 15.92
N ALA A 133 -8.90 -2.67 15.91
CA ALA A 133 -9.88 -2.43 14.86
C ALA A 133 -11.31 -2.46 15.40
N THR A 134 -12.21 -1.78 14.68
CA THR A 134 -13.65 -1.76 14.98
C THR A 134 -14.43 -2.43 13.85
N PHE A 135 -15.41 -3.23 14.24
CA PHE A 135 -16.24 -4.04 13.36
C PHE A 135 -17.69 -3.54 13.39
N TYR A 136 -18.30 -3.45 12.21
CA TYR A 136 -19.54 -2.73 11.96
C TYR A 136 -20.52 -3.52 11.10
N ASP A 137 -21.81 -3.27 11.27
CA ASP A 137 -22.82 -3.58 10.26
C ASP A 137 -23.21 -2.32 9.46
N PRO A 138 -23.45 -2.41 8.14
CA PRO A 138 -24.01 -1.31 7.38
C PRO A 138 -25.45 -1.01 7.83
N VAL A 139 -25.79 0.28 7.92
CA VAL A 139 -27.15 0.78 8.22
C VAL A 139 -27.58 1.80 7.16
N ALA A 140 -28.85 2.22 7.20
CA ALA A 140 -29.48 3.05 6.15
C ALA A 140 -29.31 2.46 4.73
N ILE A 141 -29.41 1.13 4.62
CA ILE A 141 -29.35 0.38 3.36
C ILE A 141 -30.52 0.83 2.45
N PRO A 142 -30.29 1.18 1.17
CA PRO A 142 -31.34 1.67 0.27
C PRO A 142 -32.43 0.62 -0.05
N ASP A 143 -33.63 1.08 -0.43
CA ASP A 143 -34.80 0.23 -0.61
C ASP A 143 -34.60 -0.92 -1.64
N GLY A 144 -34.78 -2.14 -1.14
CA GLY A 144 -34.61 -3.39 -1.89
C GLY A 144 -33.16 -3.87 -2.02
N PHE A 145 -32.18 -3.17 -1.43
CA PHE A 145 -30.83 -3.69 -1.24
C PHE A 145 -30.71 -4.44 0.09
N TYR A 146 -29.72 -5.33 0.17
CA TYR A 146 -29.40 -6.15 1.34
C TYR A 146 -27.91 -6.13 1.62
N SER A 147 -27.54 -6.28 2.89
CA SER A 147 -26.12 -6.44 3.26
C SER A 147 -25.53 -7.72 2.66
N LEU A 148 -24.28 -7.63 2.24
CA LEU A 148 -23.47 -8.75 1.73
C LEU A 148 -22.42 -9.23 2.75
N GLY A 149 -22.19 -8.46 3.82
CA GLY A 149 -21.20 -8.71 4.86
C GLY A 149 -21.15 -7.57 5.90
N SER A 150 -20.49 -7.84 7.02
CA SER A 150 -20.08 -6.81 7.98
C SER A 150 -18.77 -6.15 7.51
N TYR A 151 -18.48 -4.95 8.01
CA TYR A 151 -17.29 -4.15 7.65
C TYR A 151 -16.29 -4.09 8.81
N ALA A 152 -15.00 -3.97 8.52
CA ALA A 152 -13.93 -3.82 9.51
C ALA A 152 -13.03 -2.63 9.16
N HIS A 153 -12.69 -1.81 10.15
CA HIS A 153 -11.88 -0.60 9.99
C HIS A 153 -10.75 -0.57 11.02
N PRO A 154 -9.49 -0.30 10.63
CA PRO A 154 -8.37 -0.24 11.55
C PRO A 154 -8.40 1.07 12.35
N ASN A 155 -8.26 1.01 13.67
CA ASN A 155 -8.48 2.16 14.55
C ASN A 155 -7.38 3.24 14.42
N ASN A 156 -6.26 2.95 13.77
CA ASN A 156 -5.14 3.89 13.61
C ASN A 156 -5.35 4.96 12.50
N ILE A 157 -6.47 4.94 11.77
CA ILE A 157 -6.80 5.94 10.74
C ILE A 157 -8.20 6.53 10.93
N PRO A 158 -8.45 7.81 10.58
CA PRO A 158 -9.79 8.40 10.66
C PRO A 158 -10.79 7.67 9.76
N PHE A 159 -12.06 7.60 10.20
CA PHE A 159 -13.06 6.73 9.58
C PHE A 159 -13.47 7.23 8.18
N PHE A 160 -13.23 6.41 7.16
CA PHE A 160 -13.69 6.63 5.78
C PHE A 160 -14.18 5.31 5.16
N GLY A 161 -14.91 4.54 5.96
CA GLY A 161 -15.37 3.22 5.57
C GLY A 161 -16.46 3.23 4.50
N HIS A 162 -16.49 2.19 3.68
CA HIS A 162 -17.62 1.84 2.83
C HIS A 162 -17.71 0.32 2.68
N THR A 163 -18.90 -0.19 2.38
CA THR A 163 -19.12 -1.58 1.98
C THR A 163 -20.20 -1.66 0.91
N LEU A 164 -20.26 -2.77 0.17
CA LEU A 164 -21.30 -3.01 -0.82
C LEU A 164 -22.55 -3.67 -0.23
N VAL A 165 -23.69 -3.15 -0.66
CA VAL A 165 -25.00 -3.80 -0.51
C VAL A 165 -25.50 -4.20 -1.90
N GLY A 166 -26.19 -5.33 -1.99
CA GLY A 166 -26.66 -5.92 -3.25
C GLY A 166 -28.18 -5.93 -3.36
N LYS A 167 -28.69 -5.75 -4.58
CA LYS A 167 -30.11 -5.82 -4.96
C LYS A 167 -30.27 -6.70 -6.18
N ASP A 168 -31.24 -7.60 -6.13
CA ASP A 168 -31.58 -8.45 -7.26
C ASP A 168 -32.24 -7.64 -8.37
N ALA A 169 -31.71 -7.77 -9.59
CA ALA A 169 -32.20 -7.13 -10.80
C ALA A 169 -32.25 -8.14 -11.98
N SER A 170 -32.15 -9.45 -11.72
CA SER A 170 -32.05 -10.48 -12.77
C SER A 170 -33.33 -10.60 -13.61
N ASN A 171 -34.47 -10.21 -13.02
CA ASN A 171 -35.82 -10.45 -13.53
C ASN A 171 -36.18 -11.94 -13.73
N ASP A 172 -35.43 -12.86 -13.14
CA ASP A 172 -35.74 -14.30 -13.07
C ASP A 172 -36.09 -14.72 -11.62
N PRO A 173 -37.39 -14.80 -11.27
CA PRO A 173 -37.84 -15.25 -9.94
C PRO A 173 -37.48 -16.71 -9.61
N SER A 174 -37.09 -17.53 -10.59
CA SER A 174 -36.63 -18.91 -10.35
C SER A 174 -35.15 -18.95 -9.93
N ARG A 175 -34.35 -18.03 -10.46
CA ARG A 175 -32.91 -17.85 -10.19
C ARG A 175 -32.61 -16.42 -9.71
N PRO A 176 -33.13 -16.01 -8.55
CA PRO A 176 -32.85 -14.68 -7.99
C PRO A 176 -31.34 -14.52 -7.73
N ALA A 177 -30.78 -13.33 -7.97
CA ALA A 177 -29.36 -13.07 -7.76
C ALA A 177 -28.92 -13.18 -6.28
N LEU A 178 -29.87 -13.11 -5.34
CA LEU A 178 -29.63 -13.06 -3.90
C LEU A 178 -30.56 -14.01 -3.12
N ARG A 179 -30.03 -14.72 -2.13
CA ARG A 179 -30.82 -15.50 -1.14
C ARG A 179 -30.25 -15.36 0.27
N SER A 180 -31.08 -15.57 1.28
CA SER A 180 -30.61 -15.71 2.67
C SER A 180 -29.68 -16.94 2.80
N PRO A 181 -28.66 -16.89 3.67
CA PRO A 181 -28.00 -18.11 4.15
C PRO A 181 -28.99 -19.05 4.83
N ILE A 182 -28.64 -20.33 4.89
CA ILE A 182 -29.44 -21.38 5.56
C ILE A 182 -29.02 -21.62 7.02
N ASP A 183 -27.78 -21.26 7.37
CA ASP A 183 -27.22 -21.30 8.73
C ASP A 183 -25.98 -20.39 8.81
N TYR A 184 -25.36 -20.28 9.99
CA TYR A 184 -24.04 -19.68 10.18
C TYR A 184 -23.08 -20.64 10.89
N LEU A 185 -21.82 -20.67 10.45
CA LEU A 185 -20.71 -21.31 11.16
C LEU A 185 -19.95 -20.26 11.98
N LEU A 186 -19.63 -20.57 13.23
CA LEU A 186 -18.68 -19.77 14.00
C LEU A 186 -17.26 -20.08 13.49
N VAL A 187 -16.50 -19.03 13.17
CA VAL A 187 -15.12 -19.16 12.67
C VAL A 187 -14.12 -18.74 13.74
N TRP A 188 -14.39 -17.65 14.45
CA TRP A 188 -13.54 -17.14 15.51
C TRP A 188 -14.36 -16.43 16.59
N SER A 189 -13.87 -16.41 17.82
CA SER A 189 -14.48 -15.67 18.94
C SER A 189 -13.43 -15.20 19.93
N SER A 190 -13.56 -13.99 20.44
CA SER A 190 -12.60 -13.44 21.42
C SER A 190 -12.67 -14.06 22.82
N GLU A 191 -13.65 -14.94 23.12
CA GLU A 191 -13.88 -15.48 24.48
C GLU A 191 -12.63 -16.13 25.11
N SER A 192 -11.79 -16.78 24.31
CA SER A 192 -10.54 -17.44 24.73
C SER A 192 -9.31 -16.52 24.71
N VAL A 193 -9.41 -15.35 24.10
CA VAL A 193 -8.27 -14.49 23.75
C VAL A 193 -8.20 -13.29 24.72
N ASP A 194 -7.06 -13.16 25.40
CA ASP A 194 -6.79 -12.15 26.43
C ASP A 194 -6.23 -10.87 25.77
N ILE A 195 -7.14 -10.00 25.32
CA ILE A 195 -6.87 -8.74 24.61
C ILE A 195 -7.77 -7.61 25.13
N GLU A 196 -7.32 -6.35 25.09
CA GLU A 196 -8.16 -5.17 25.32
C GLU A 196 -9.26 -5.07 24.23
N LYS A 197 -10.53 -5.21 24.65
CA LYS A 197 -11.70 -5.33 23.77
C LYS A 197 -12.98 -4.78 24.40
N ASP A 198 -13.87 -4.28 23.54
CA ASP A 198 -15.19 -3.76 23.90
C ASP A 198 -16.21 -4.91 24.01
N GLY A 199 -16.01 -5.77 25.01
CA GLY A 199 -16.78 -7.01 25.16
C GLY A 199 -16.37 -8.10 24.17
N GLU A 200 -17.19 -9.13 24.02
CA GLU A 200 -16.84 -10.31 23.22
C GLU A 200 -17.37 -10.22 21.77
N GLY A 201 -16.45 -10.41 20.82
CA GLY A 201 -16.71 -10.43 19.39
C GLY A 201 -16.70 -11.85 18.82
N TYR A 202 -17.56 -12.08 17.83
CA TYR A 202 -17.77 -13.38 17.20
C TYR A 202 -17.83 -13.19 15.69
N ILE A 203 -16.99 -13.92 14.95
CA ILE A 203 -16.91 -13.88 13.49
C ILE A 203 -17.59 -15.13 12.92
N TRP A 204 -18.60 -14.91 12.07
CA TRP A 204 -19.47 -15.92 11.51
C TRP A 204 -19.36 -15.97 9.98
N PHE A 205 -19.30 -17.18 9.43
CA PHE A 205 -19.37 -17.44 7.99
C PHE A 205 -20.80 -17.83 7.60
N PRO A 206 -21.45 -17.14 6.65
CA PRO A 206 -22.80 -17.51 6.20
C PRO A 206 -22.78 -18.81 5.38
N VAL A 207 -23.58 -19.80 5.77
CA VAL A 207 -23.74 -21.04 5.01
C VAL A 207 -24.72 -20.78 3.85
N PRO A 208 -24.28 -20.85 2.58
CA PRO A 208 -25.15 -20.55 1.45
C PRO A 208 -26.10 -21.71 1.12
N PRO A 209 -27.28 -21.43 0.53
CA PRO A 209 -28.04 -22.44 -0.20
C PRO A 209 -27.30 -22.91 -1.47
N THR A 210 -27.64 -24.08 -1.98
CA THR A 210 -27.05 -24.64 -3.22
C THR A 210 -27.19 -23.69 -4.41
N GLY A 211 -26.08 -23.44 -5.12
CA GLY A 211 -25.98 -22.48 -6.24
C GLY A 211 -25.61 -21.05 -5.82
N TYR A 212 -25.31 -20.81 -4.54
CA TYR A 212 -24.97 -19.49 -4.00
C TYR A 212 -23.65 -19.53 -3.22
N ARG A 213 -23.02 -18.37 -3.04
CA ARG A 213 -21.76 -18.17 -2.29
C ARG A 213 -21.90 -16.99 -1.33
N PRO A 214 -21.30 -17.02 -0.12
CA PRO A 214 -21.09 -15.81 0.66
C PRO A 214 -19.96 -14.98 0.03
N VAL A 215 -20.04 -13.65 0.15
CA VAL A 215 -19.02 -12.71 -0.38
C VAL A 215 -18.38 -11.84 0.71
N GLY A 216 -18.73 -12.07 1.97
CA GLY A 216 -18.17 -11.42 3.16
C GLY A 216 -18.54 -12.18 4.44
N PHE A 217 -17.82 -11.90 5.52
CA PHE A 217 -18.10 -12.44 6.85
C PHE A 217 -19.13 -11.57 7.60
N VAL A 218 -19.64 -12.10 8.72
CA VAL A 218 -20.58 -11.41 9.61
C VAL A 218 -20.00 -11.32 11.02
N VAL A 219 -20.04 -10.15 11.64
CA VAL A 219 -19.70 -9.97 13.06
C VAL A 219 -20.94 -10.03 13.96
N GLY A 220 -20.77 -10.45 15.20
CA GLY A 220 -21.77 -10.32 16.28
C GLY A 220 -21.10 -10.05 17.62
N GLY A 221 -21.81 -9.38 18.53
CA GLY A 221 -21.37 -9.11 19.93
C GLY A 221 -21.94 -10.11 20.95
N SER A 222 -22.25 -11.34 20.52
CA SER A 222 -22.72 -12.43 21.38
C SER A 222 -22.56 -13.79 20.68
N SER A 223 -22.47 -14.87 21.45
CA SER A 223 -22.40 -16.26 20.95
C SER A 223 -23.70 -16.79 20.32
N VAL A 224 -24.76 -15.97 20.26
CA VAL A 224 -26.01 -16.31 19.54
C VAL A 224 -25.78 -16.18 18.03
N LYS A 225 -26.17 -17.21 17.26
CA LYS A 225 -26.10 -17.20 15.79
C LYS A 225 -26.82 -15.97 15.21
N PRO A 226 -26.25 -15.31 14.17
CA PRO A 226 -26.92 -14.19 13.51
C PRO A 226 -28.26 -14.59 12.86
N PRO A 227 -29.22 -13.66 12.72
CA PRO A 227 -30.45 -13.89 11.96
C PRO A 227 -30.19 -14.19 10.47
N LEU A 228 -30.91 -15.14 9.89
CA LEU A 228 -30.74 -15.55 8.47
C LEU A 228 -31.11 -14.45 7.46
N ASP A 229 -31.79 -13.39 7.89
CA ASP A 229 -32.10 -12.21 7.08
C ASP A 229 -31.03 -11.12 7.16
N LYS A 230 -30.02 -11.23 8.04
CA LYS A 230 -28.97 -10.21 8.25
C LYS A 230 -28.13 -9.92 7.01
N VAL A 231 -27.82 -10.93 6.19
CA VAL A 231 -27.10 -10.78 4.91
C VAL A 231 -27.73 -11.61 3.79
N ARG A 232 -27.25 -11.45 2.56
CA ARG A 232 -27.57 -12.34 1.43
C ARG A 232 -26.31 -12.98 0.86
N CYS A 233 -26.41 -14.28 0.57
CA CYS A 233 -25.50 -14.98 -0.33
C CYS A 233 -25.87 -14.66 -1.78
N VAL A 234 -24.87 -14.63 -2.65
CA VAL A 234 -24.96 -14.24 -4.06
C VAL A 234 -25.01 -15.49 -4.94
N HIS A 235 -25.85 -15.51 -5.98
CA HIS A 235 -25.90 -16.62 -6.93
C HIS A 235 -24.54 -16.77 -7.64
N GLU A 236 -24.04 -18.00 -7.79
CA GLU A 236 -22.64 -18.25 -8.16
C GLU A 236 -22.21 -17.68 -9.53
N ASP A 237 -23.11 -17.60 -10.52
CA ASP A 237 -22.94 -16.83 -11.78
C ASP A 237 -22.37 -15.41 -11.55
N PHE A 238 -22.80 -14.69 -10.51
CA PHE A 238 -22.33 -13.34 -10.15
C PHE A 238 -21.09 -13.33 -9.23
N THR A 239 -20.38 -14.45 -9.13
CA THR A 239 -19.20 -14.59 -8.26
C THR A 239 -18.00 -15.20 -8.97
N ASP A 240 -16.82 -14.97 -8.42
CA ASP A 240 -15.57 -15.60 -8.86
C ASP A 240 -14.70 -16.01 -7.66
N THR A 241 -13.65 -16.80 -7.90
CA THR A 241 -12.76 -17.23 -6.81
C THR A 241 -11.92 -16.07 -6.26
N THR A 242 -11.81 -16.01 -4.93
CA THR A 242 -10.97 -15.01 -4.25
C THR A 242 -9.53 -15.48 -4.25
N ASN A 243 -8.65 -14.78 -4.97
CA ASN A 243 -7.22 -15.07 -4.95
C ASN A 243 -6.58 -14.48 -3.69
N VAL A 244 -6.23 -15.35 -2.73
CA VAL A 244 -5.76 -14.93 -1.39
C VAL A 244 -4.44 -14.14 -1.44
N THR A 245 -3.59 -14.33 -2.45
CA THR A 245 -2.36 -13.54 -2.61
C THR A 245 -2.62 -12.05 -2.79
N ASP A 246 -3.77 -11.70 -3.36
CA ASP A 246 -4.11 -10.31 -3.69
C ASP A 246 -4.67 -9.56 -2.46
N LEU A 247 -4.98 -10.29 -1.37
CA LEU A 247 -5.34 -9.74 -0.07
C LEU A 247 -4.13 -9.28 0.75
N GLU A 248 -2.96 -9.90 0.53
CA GLU A 248 -1.76 -9.72 1.35
C GLU A 248 -1.13 -8.31 1.23
N THR A 249 -1.58 -7.49 0.27
CA THR A 249 -0.98 -6.17 -0.02
C THR A 249 -1.97 -5.02 0.15
N GLY A 250 -1.74 -4.21 1.19
CA GLY A 250 -2.47 -2.95 1.40
C GLY A 250 -3.89 -3.06 1.96
N MET A 251 -4.41 -4.26 2.23
CA MET A 251 -5.77 -4.47 2.77
C MET A 251 -5.82 -5.11 4.17
N TRP A 252 -4.68 -5.42 4.81
CA TRP A 252 -4.67 -5.91 6.21
C TRP A 252 -5.21 -4.84 7.18
N VAL A 253 -6.15 -5.24 8.04
CA VAL A 253 -6.85 -4.36 9.00
C VAL A 253 -6.41 -4.68 10.43
N TRP A 254 -6.41 -5.95 10.79
CA TRP A 254 -6.12 -6.43 12.14
C TRP A 254 -5.60 -7.87 12.06
N GLY A 255 -4.80 -8.29 13.03
CA GLY A 255 -4.17 -9.60 13.02
C GLY A 255 -3.08 -9.72 14.08
N SER A 256 -2.50 -10.92 14.20
CA SER A 256 -1.47 -11.24 15.19
C SER A 256 -0.24 -10.33 15.05
N GLY A 257 0.06 -9.60 16.13
CA GLY A 257 1.28 -8.80 16.26
C GLY A 257 2.49 -9.63 16.67
N HIS A 258 3.64 -9.00 16.88
CA HIS A 258 4.86 -9.71 17.33
C HIS A 258 4.73 -10.39 18.71
N ASP A 259 3.82 -9.90 19.57
CA ASP A 259 3.60 -10.41 20.93
C ASP A 259 2.14 -10.84 21.18
N LEU A 260 1.29 -10.91 20.14
CA LEU A 260 -0.15 -11.21 20.25
C LEU A 260 -0.53 -12.41 19.38
N ASP A 261 -1.09 -13.45 20.01
CA ASP A 261 -1.61 -14.65 19.34
C ASP A 261 -3.15 -14.61 19.34
N LEU A 262 -3.73 -14.35 18.16
CA LEU A 262 -5.19 -14.27 17.96
C LEU A 262 -5.80 -15.62 17.53
N ASP A 263 -5.25 -16.74 18.02
CA ASP A 263 -5.51 -18.09 17.52
C ASP A 263 -5.28 -18.19 15.98
N GLY A 264 -4.25 -17.49 15.48
CA GLY A 264 -3.86 -17.48 14.06
C GLY A 264 -4.73 -16.63 13.12
N LEU A 265 -5.64 -15.78 13.64
CA LEU A 265 -6.52 -14.92 12.83
C LEU A 265 -5.81 -13.69 12.24
N ASP A 266 -5.92 -13.51 10.92
CA ASP A 266 -5.70 -12.24 10.21
C ASP A 266 -6.99 -11.75 9.55
N VAL A 267 -7.26 -10.44 9.59
CA VAL A 267 -8.44 -9.78 9.02
C VAL A 267 -8.00 -8.78 7.94
N TYR A 268 -8.60 -8.90 6.76
CA TYR A 268 -8.36 -8.04 5.60
C TYR A 268 -9.65 -7.36 5.15
N ALA A 269 -9.58 -6.08 4.80
CA ALA A 269 -10.67 -5.35 4.17
C ALA A 269 -11.01 -5.96 2.79
N SER A 270 -12.29 -5.88 2.42
CA SER A 270 -12.80 -6.26 1.11
C SER A 270 -13.83 -5.23 0.65
N ILE A 271 -14.04 -5.10 -0.65
CA ILE A 271 -15.04 -4.17 -1.22
C ILE A 271 -16.46 -4.53 -0.72
N ALA A 272 -16.71 -5.79 -0.37
CA ALA A 272 -17.97 -6.29 0.21
C ALA A 272 -17.96 -6.43 1.75
N GLY A 273 -16.93 -5.91 2.45
CA GLY A 273 -16.85 -5.96 3.91
C GLY A 273 -15.45 -6.29 4.43
N PHE A 274 -15.29 -7.46 5.05
CA PHE A 274 -13.98 -8.03 5.38
C PHE A 274 -13.92 -9.53 5.08
N VAL A 275 -12.71 -10.04 4.96
CA VAL A 275 -12.36 -11.47 4.87
C VAL A 275 -11.35 -11.81 5.96
N VAL A 276 -11.31 -13.07 6.41
CA VAL A 276 -10.32 -13.54 7.39
C VAL A 276 -9.48 -14.67 6.82
N ARG A 277 -8.27 -14.81 7.36
CA ARG A 277 -7.38 -15.95 7.17
C ARG A 277 -7.10 -16.57 8.53
N ASP A 278 -7.02 -17.88 8.57
CA ASP A 278 -6.56 -18.67 9.71
C ASP A 278 -5.22 -19.31 9.30
N GLN A 279 -4.14 -19.03 10.05
CA GLN A 279 -2.82 -19.62 9.78
C GLN A 279 -2.61 -20.99 10.45
N GLY A 280 -3.47 -21.39 11.39
CA GLY A 280 -3.45 -22.71 12.05
C GLY A 280 -4.25 -23.77 11.31
N VAL A 281 -5.32 -23.39 10.61
CA VAL A 281 -6.21 -24.29 9.85
C VAL A 281 -5.95 -24.15 8.35
N GLY A 282 -5.03 -24.96 7.83
CA GLY A 282 -4.71 -25.05 6.39
C GLY A 282 -5.83 -25.70 5.57
N ASN A 283 -6.93 -24.96 5.35
CA ASN A 283 -8.14 -25.49 4.72
C ASN A 283 -8.91 -24.37 3.98
N ASP A 284 -8.86 -24.33 2.65
CA ASP A 284 -9.43 -23.26 1.79
C ASP A 284 -10.98 -23.10 1.84
N THR A 285 -11.66 -23.88 2.69
CA THR A 285 -13.11 -24.13 2.65
C THR A 285 -14.00 -23.02 3.21
N LEU A 286 -13.45 -22.03 3.91
CA LEU A 286 -14.19 -20.89 4.48
C LEU A 286 -13.84 -19.55 3.81
N THR A 287 -13.36 -19.59 2.57
CA THR A 287 -13.06 -18.39 1.77
C THR A 287 -14.34 -17.86 1.09
N PRO A 288 -14.78 -16.61 1.36
CA PRO A 288 -15.87 -15.99 0.60
C PRO A 288 -15.47 -15.76 -0.85
N SER A 289 -16.43 -15.72 -1.77
CA SER A 289 -16.18 -15.44 -3.19
C SER A 289 -16.12 -13.94 -3.48
N CYS A 290 -15.37 -13.54 -4.50
CA CYS A 290 -15.42 -12.18 -5.04
C CYS A 290 -16.71 -11.95 -5.84
N LEU A 291 -17.16 -10.71 -5.93
CA LEU A 291 -18.22 -10.32 -6.87
C LEU A 291 -17.67 -10.27 -8.29
N LYS A 292 -18.46 -10.79 -9.25
CA LYS A 292 -18.12 -10.84 -10.67
C LYS A 292 -19.03 -9.89 -11.44
N ASN A 293 -18.43 -9.08 -12.32
CA ASN A 293 -19.19 -8.28 -13.27
C ASN A 293 -19.47 -9.13 -14.53
N LEU A 294 -20.74 -9.45 -14.79
CA LEU A 294 -21.20 -10.12 -16.00
C LEU A 294 -21.57 -9.14 -17.13
N ASN A 295 -21.60 -7.83 -16.84
CA ASN A 295 -21.79 -6.79 -17.85
C ASN A 295 -20.56 -6.75 -18.77
N GLY A 296 -20.72 -7.28 -19.98
CA GLY A 296 -19.64 -7.50 -20.96
C GLY A 296 -18.90 -6.23 -21.44
N SER A 297 -19.30 -5.04 -20.98
CA SER A 297 -18.47 -3.84 -21.08
C SER A 297 -18.30 -3.17 -19.71
N LEU A 298 -17.08 -3.25 -19.18
CA LEU A 298 -16.62 -2.52 -18.00
C LEU A 298 -16.77 -0.98 -18.13
N SER A 299 -16.98 -0.46 -19.36
CA SER A 299 -17.15 0.97 -19.64
C SER A 299 -18.44 1.56 -19.07
N SER A 300 -19.46 0.75 -18.77
CA SER A 300 -20.82 1.22 -18.44
C SER A 300 -20.90 2.11 -17.19
N SER A 301 -20.08 1.82 -16.17
CA SER A 301 -19.91 2.61 -14.94
C SER A 301 -18.73 3.57 -14.96
N MET A 302 -17.93 3.60 -16.02
CA MET A 302 -16.73 4.43 -16.12
C MET A 302 -17.05 5.86 -16.55
N PRO A 303 -16.22 6.86 -16.17
CA PRO A 303 -16.42 8.25 -16.56
C PRO A 303 -16.22 8.43 -18.08
N ASN A 304 -17.10 9.20 -18.72
CA ASN A 304 -16.85 9.70 -20.08
C ASN A 304 -15.78 10.81 -20.08
N LEU A 305 -15.31 11.25 -21.25
CA LEU A 305 -14.24 12.25 -21.36
C LEU A 305 -14.52 13.55 -20.56
N LYS A 306 -15.76 14.05 -20.53
CA LYS A 306 -16.13 15.23 -19.74
C LYS A 306 -16.10 14.97 -18.23
N GLN A 307 -16.42 13.75 -17.82
CA GLN A 307 -16.30 13.31 -16.44
C GLN A 307 -14.82 13.13 -16.05
N ILE A 308 -13.95 12.65 -16.96
CA ILE A 308 -12.49 12.63 -16.78
C ILE A 308 -11.94 14.06 -16.62
N GLU A 309 -12.32 15.00 -17.49
CA GLU A 309 -11.96 16.43 -17.38
C GLU A 309 -12.34 17.00 -16.00
N ALA A 310 -13.55 16.70 -15.51
CA ALA A 310 -14.00 17.14 -14.20
C ALA A 310 -13.23 16.47 -13.03
N LEU A 311 -12.86 15.19 -13.16
CA LEU A 311 -12.04 14.47 -12.18
C LEU A 311 -10.62 15.01 -12.09
N ILE A 312 -10.02 15.37 -13.23
CA ILE A 312 -8.72 16.06 -13.31
C ILE A 312 -8.80 17.40 -12.56
N GLN A 313 -9.80 18.24 -12.84
CA GLN A 313 -9.94 19.52 -12.14
C GLN A 313 -10.20 19.36 -10.63
N ALA A 314 -10.89 18.31 -10.20
CA ALA A 314 -11.16 18.04 -8.78
C ALA A 314 -9.95 17.45 -8.02
N TYR A 315 -9.18 16.56 -8.64
CA TYR A 315 -8.24 15.66 -7.93
C TYR A 315 -6.82 15.58 -8.50
N SER A 316 -6.46 16.35 -9.53
CA SER A 316 -5.08 16.39 -10.03
C SER A 316 -4.07 16.65 -8.90
N PRO A 317 -3.06 15.78 -8.70
CA PRO A 317 -2.01 15.97 -7.72
C PRO A 317 -1.30 17.32 -7.85
N VAL A 318 -0.98 17.91 -6.69
CA VAL A 318 -0.04 19.02 -6.57
C VAL A 318 1.28 18.50 -6.01
N ILE A 319 2.31 18.46 -6.85
CA ILE A 319 3.62 17.90 -6.56
C ILE A 319 4.53 19.04 -6.07
N TYR A 320 5.11 18.91 -4.87
CA TYR A 320 6.23 19.72 -4.42
C TYR A 320 7.55 19.00 -4.69
N PHE A 321 8.50 19.73 -5.27
CA PHE A 321 9.88 19.28 -5.44
C PHE A 321 10.73 19.74 -4.26
N HIS A 322 11.79 18.99 -3.96
CA HIS A 322 12.76 19.38 -2.93
C HIS A 322 13.37 20.77 -3.26
N PRO A 323 13.60 21.68 -2.28
CA PRO A 323 14.13 23.02 -2.57
C PRO A 323 15.49 22.97 -3.27
N ASP A 324 16.33 21.98 -2.97
CA ASP A 324 17.62 21.78 -3.65
C ASP A 324 17.52 21.15 -5.06
N GLU A 325 16.33 20.73 -5.52
CA GLU A 325 16.16 19.93 -6.76
C GLU A 325 16.71 20.65 -8.02
N PRO A 326 17.73 20.11 -8.70
CA PRO A 326 18.26 20.69 -9.93
C PRO A 326 17.59 20.17 -11.22
N PHE A 327 16.85 19.05 -11.17
CA PHE A 327 16.25 18.39 -12.32
C PHE A 327 14.73 18.39 -12.17
N LEU A 328 14.07 19.34 -12.85
CA LEU A 328 12.62 19.51 -12.84
C LEU A 328 11.98 18.80 -14.04
N PRO A 329 10.66 18.54 -14.03
CA PRO A 329 9.99 17.89 -15.14
C PRO A 329 9.91 18.80 -16.39
N SER A 330 9.51 18.22 -17.52
CA SER A 330 9.14 18.95 -18.75
C SER A 330 8.01 18.22 -19.47
N SER A 331 7.48 18.80 -20.55
CA SER A 331 6.76 17.98 -21.53
C SER A 331 7.75 17.11 -22.33
N VAL A 332 7.25 16.03 -22.91
CA VAL A 332 7.98 15.19 -23.87
C VAL A 332 8.27 15.97 -25.15
N GLU A 333 7.27 16.72 -25.64
CA GLU A 333 7.37 17.64 -26.76
C GLU A 333 8.53 18.63 -26.58
N TRP A 334 8.62 19.29 -25.42
CA TRP A 334 9.73 20.19 -25.08
C TRP A 334 11.08 19.47 -25.11
N PHE A 335 11.18 18.25 -24.56
CA PHE A 335 12.42 17.49 -24.55
C PHE A 335 12.91 17.15 -25.96
N PHE A 336 12.01 16.79 -26.87
CA PHE A 336 12.34 16.53 -28.27
C PHE A 336 12.69 17.82 -29.02
N GLU A 337 11.89 18.88 -28.88
CA GLU A 337 12.12 20.18 -29.54
C GLU A 337 13.40 20.88 -29.05
N ASN A 338 13.82 20.63 -27.81
CA ASN A 338 15.08 21.12 -27.26
C ASN A 338 16.31 20.27 -27.65
N GLY A 339 16.15 19.31 -28.58
CA GLY A 339 17.25 18.64 -29.27
C GLY A 339 17.64 17.26 -28.74
N ALA A 340 16.73 16.54 -28.08
CA ALA A 340 16.92 15.12 -27.78
C ALA A 340 17.06 14.29 -29.08
N LEU A 341 17.78 13.17 -28.97
CA LEU A 341 18.29 12.41 -30.11
C LEU A 341 17.95 10.93 -30.00
N LEU A 342 17.47 10.34 -31.09
CA LEU A 342 17.30 8.89 -31.25
C LEU A 342 18.61 8.28 -31.73
N TYR A 343 19.17 7.37 -30.93
CA TYR A 343 20.33 6.55 -31.28
C TYR A 343 19.90 5.16 -31.76
N GLU A 344 20.70 4.59 -32.66
CA GLU A 344 20.57 3.24 -33.19
C GLU A 344 21.89 2.50 -33.01
N LYS A 345 21.82 1.24 -32.57
CA LYS A 345 22.95 0.36 -32.28
C LYS A 345 23.79 0.08 -33.54
N GLY A 346 25.08 0.43 -33.51
CA GLY A 346 25.98 0.39 -34.66
C GLY A 346 25.97 1.65 -35.55
N GLN A 347 25.11 2.63 -35.27
CA GLN A 347 25.05 3.92 -35.98
C GLN A 347 25.28 5.14 -35.06
N GLU A 348 25.83 4.93 -33.86
CA GLU A 348 25.90 5.91 -32.76
C GLU A 348 26.64 7.20 -33.12
N SER A 349 27.47 7.19 -34.16
CA SER A 349 28.12 8.40 -34.69
C SER A 349 27.13 9.42 -35.26
N LYS A 350 25.97 8.99 -35.78
CA LYS A 350 24.98 9.81 -36.50
C LYS A 350 23.53 9.56 -35.99
N PRO A 351 23.21 9.93 -34.74
CA PRO A 351 21.86 9.84 -34.22
C PRO A 351 20.90 10.80 -34.93
N ASN A 352 19.62 10.46 -34.91
CA ASN A 352 18.57 11.19 -35.61
C ASN A 352 17.84 12.18 -34.67
N PRO A 353 17.55 13.41 -35.10
CA PRO A 353 16.64 14.31 -34.37
C PRO A 353 15.25 13.69 -34.20
N ILE A 354 14.65 13.88 -33.03
CA ILE A 354 13.29 13.44 -32.73
C ILE A 354 12.31 14.55 -33.15
N LYS A 355 11.20 14.21 -33.81
CA LYS A 355 10.10 15.14 -34.09
C LYS A 355 9.30 15.42 -32.80
N SER A 356 8.69 16.60 -32.69
CA SER A 356 7.97 17.07 -31.48
C SER A 356 7.08 16.02 -30.81
N HIS A 357 6.24 15.28 -31.55
CA HIS A 357 5.36 14.23 -30.99
C HIS A 357 5.95 12.80 -31.06
N GLY A 358 7.25 12.65 -31.31
CA GLY A 358 7.91 11.33 -31.44
C GLY A 358 7.52 10.55 -32.71
N SER A 359 6.95 11.19 -33.73
CA SER A 359 6.38 10.50 -34.91
C SER A 359 7.39 9.81 -35.85
N ASN A 360 8.68 9.81 -35.48
CA ASN A 360 9.77 9.07 -36.14
C ASN A 360 10.46 8.07 -35.20
N LEU A 361 9.92 7.83 -34.00
CA LEU A 361 10.38 6.81 -33.08
C LEU A 361 9.87 5.42 -33.50
N PRO A 362 10.68 4.34 -33.41
CA PRO A 362 10.25 2.97 -33.62
C PRO A 362 9.01 2.59 -32.79
N GLN A 363 7.89 2.36 -33.48
CA GLN A 363 6.58 2.09 -32.89
C GLN A 363 6.43 0.60 -32.53
N GLY A 364 6.13 0.32 -31.26
CA GLY A 364 5.68 -0.98 -30.77
C GLY A 364 6.76 -2.09 -30.70
N GLY A 365 6.51 -3.06 -29.83
CA GLY A 365 7.33 -4.25 -29.64
C GLY A 365 8.50 -4.07 -28.68
N SER A 366 8.89 -5.18 -28.04
CA SER A 366 9.77 -5.24 -26.87
C SER A 366 11.07 -4.43 -26.97
N ASN A 367 11.50 -3.90 -25.83
CA ASN A 367 12.84 -3.37 -25.62
C ASN A 367 13.92 -4.42 -25.97
N ASP A 368 14.67 -4.14 -27.03
CA ASP A 368 15.62 -5.03 -27.71
C ASP A 368 17.07 -4.52 -27.66
N ASP A 369 17.31 -3.43 -26.91
CA ASP A 369 18.55 -2.65 -26.89
C ASP A 369 19.02 -2.23 -28.31
N ALA A 370 18.13 -2.13 -29.31
CA ALA A 370 18.47 -1.70 -30.67
C ALA A 370 18.43 -0.17 -30.83
N TYR A 371 17.58 0.51 -30.04
CA TYR A 371 17.41 1.96 -30.03
C TYR A 371 17.34 2.50 -28.60
N TRP A 372 17.79 3.74 -28.42
CA TRP A 372 17.60 4.50 -27.18
C TRP A 372 17.55 6.01 -27.47
N LEU A 373 17.05 6.80 -26.52
CA LEU A 373 17.14 8.26 -26.55
C LEU A 373 18.35 8.76 -25.74
N ASP A 374 18.92 9.90 -26.10
CA ASP A 374 19.87 10.66 -25.26
C ASP A 374 19.65 12.18 -25.45
N LEU A 375 20.17 12.94 -24.51
CA LEU A 375 20.23 14.40 -24.50
C LEU A 375 21.00 14.97 -25.71
N PRO A 376 20.84 16.28 -26.00
CA PRO A 376 21.63 17.01 -26.99
C PRO A 376 23.15 16.77 -26.86
N ARG A 377 23.87 16.81 -27.98
CA ARG A 377 25.34 16.63 -28.00
C ARG A 377 26.13 17.86 -27.54
N ASP A 378 25.60 19.06 -27.68
CA ASP A 378 26.24 20.28 -27.17
C ASP A 378 26.18 20.31 -25.64
N GLY A 379 27.30 20.57 -24.98
CA GLY A 379 27.39 20.55 -23.51
C GLY A 379 26.50 21.59 -22.83
N SER A 380 26.44 22.82 -23.36
CA SER A 380 25.62 23.88 -22.76
C SER A 380 24.12 23.60 -22.89
N THR A 381 23.73 22.98 -24.00
CA THR A 381 22.35 22.56 -24.28
C THR A 381 22.00 21.31 -23.47
N LYS A 382 22.91 20.34 -23.34
CA LYS A 382 22.76 19.14 -22.49
C LYS A 382 22.51 19.52 -21.03
N ASP A 383 23.35 20.40 -20.47
CA ASP A 383 23.23 20.86 -19.08
C ASP A 383 22.02 21.77 -18.83
N ARG A 384 21.43 22.36 -19.88
CA ARG A 384 20.13 23.04 -19.82
C ARG A 384 18.98 22.05 -19.86
N VAL A 385 18.96 21.13 -20.83
CA VAL A 385 17.86 20.17 -21.02
C VAL A 385 17.73 19.21 -19.84
N LYS A 386 18.84 18.80 -19.20
CA LYS A 386 18.82 18.04 -17.95
C LYS A 386 17.94 18.66 -16.85
N LYS A 387 17.82 19.98 -16.80
CA LYS A 387 17.09 20.69 -15.73
C LYS A 387 15.58 20.72 -15.95
N GLY A 388 15.12 20.30 -17.14
CA GLY A 388 13.73 20.40 -17.55
C GLY A 388 13.21 21.84 -17.65
N ASP A 389 11.88 21.95 -17.64
CA ASP A 389 11.14 23.20 -17.71
C ASP A 389 9.77 23.03 -17.03
N LEU A 390 9.73 23.41 -15.77
CA LEU A 390 8.55 23.33 -14.92
C LEU A 390 7.35 24.15 -15.45
N GLN A 391 7.57 25.12 -16.35
CA GLN A 391 6.48 25.89 -16.97
C GLN A 391 5.85 25.16 -18.16
N ASP A 392 6.61 24.31 -18.84
CA ASP A 392 6.09 23.49 -19.94
C ASP A 392 5.70 22.06 -19.51
N ALA A 393 6.09 21.64 -18.30
CA ALA A 393 5.74 20.34 -17.73
C ALA A 393 4.25 19.99 -17.82
N CYS A 394 3.97 18.79 -18.33
CA CYS A 394 2.61 18.25 -18.49
C CYS A 394 2.37 17.09 -17.52
N GLY A 395 1.13 16.98 -17.02
CA GLY A 395 0.66 15.76 -16.36
C GLY A 395 -0.01 14.85 -17.39
N TYR A 396 0.44 13.60 -17.50
CA TYR A 396 -0.08 12.64 -18.47
C TYR A 396 -0.99 11.62 -17.78
N PHE A 397 -2.27 11.61 -18.15
CA PHE A 397 -3.32 10.86 -17.48
C PHE A 397 -3.67 9.59 -18.28
N HIS A 398 -3.49 8.43 -17.65
CA HIS A 398 -4.01 7.13 -18.10
C HIS A 398 -5.18 6.73 -17.21
N VAL A 399 -6.34 6.46 -17.80
CA VAL A 399 -7.59 6.17 -17.09
C VAL A 399 -8.03 4.75 -17.39
N LYS A 400 -8.12 3.89 -16.36
CA LYS A 400 -8.42 2.45 -16.52
C LYS A 400 -9.47 1.94 -15.51
N PRO A 401 -10.32 0.97 -15.90
CA PRO A 401 -11.24 0.31 -14.97
C PRO A 401 -10.46 -0.62 -14.03
N VAL A 402 -10.78 -0.61 -12.74
CA VAL A 402 -10.29 -1.62 -11.78
C VAL A 402 -11.43 -2.20 -10.96
N SER A 403 -11.19 -3.32 -10.28
CA SER A 403 -12.18 -4.02 -9.45
C SER A 403 -13.51 -4.25 -10.18
N GLY A 404 -13.46 -4.74 -11.43
CA GLY A 404 -14.65 -5.00 -12.24
C GLY A 404 -15.42 -3.75 -12.70
N GLY A 405 -14.80 -2.57 -12.71
CA GLY A 405 -15.45 -1.30 -13.07
C GLY A 405 -16.18 -0.61 -11.92
N LEU A 406 -15.98 -1.09 -10.68
CA LEU A 406 -16.47 -0.44 -9.46
C LEU A 406 -15.67 0.82 -9.09
N PHE A 407 -14.41 0.87 -9.56
CA PHE A 407 -13.52 2.02 -9.40
C PHE A 407 -12.82 2.34 -10.72
N THR A 408 -12.45 3.61 -10.87
CA THR A 408 -11.52 4.09 -11.90
C THR A 408 -10.17 4.35 -11.25
N ASP A 409 -9.10 3.76 -11.78
CA ASP A 409 -7.74 4.20 -11.48
C ASP A 409 -7.29 5.21 -12.54
N ILE A 410 -6.74 6.34 -12.07
CA ILE A 410 -6.18 7.42 -12.90
C ILE A 410 -4.70 7.52 -12.57
N ALA A 411 -3.84 6.94 -13.39
CA ALA A 411 -2.39 7.06 -13.26
C ALA A 411 -1.94 8.41 -13.86
N VAL A 412 -1.31 9.24 -13.02
CA VAL A 412 -0.83 10.57 -13.36
C VAL A 412 0.69 10.49 -13.47
N TRP A 413 1.17 10.40 -14.71
CA TRP A 413 2.58 10.30 -15.06
C TRP A 413 3.21 11.68 -15.25
N VAL A 414 4.47 11.81 -14.84
CA VAL A 414 5.29 13.01 -15.02
C VAL A 414 6.63 12.60 -15.65
N PHE A 415 7.07 13.36 -16.65
CA PHE A 415 8.33 13.13 -17.35
C PHE A 415 9.43 14.09 -16.89
N TYR A 416 10.62 13.55 -16.64
CA TYR A 416 11.82 14.31 -16.31
C TYR A 416 12.90 14.03 -17.37
N PRO A 417 13.57 15.03 -17.95
CA PRO A 417 14.67 14.79 -18.90
C PRO A 417 15.89 14.07 -18.30
N PHE A 418 16.05 14.07 -16.98
CA PHE A 418 17.20 13.48 -16.30
C PHE A 418 16.91 13.13 -14.83
N ASN A 419 17.22 11.91 -14.43
CA ASN A 419 17.25 11.46 -13.03
C ASN A 419 18.63 11.70 -12.42
N GLY A 420 18.68 12.20 -11.18
CA GLY A 420 19.92 12.61 -10.53
C GLY A 420 20.64 11.50 -9.74
N GLY A 421 21.92 11.72 -9.45
CA GLY A 421 22.77 10.72 -8.79
C GLY A 421 22.33 10.36 -7.36
N LEU A 422 22.39 9.06 -7.05
CA LEU A 422 21.90 8.48 -5.79
C LEU A 422 22.55 9.07 -4.54
N ARG A 423 21.78 9.09 -3.47
CA ARG A 423 22.16 9.56 -2.14
C ARG A 423 22.07 8.39 -1.15
N ALA A 424 22.95 8.34 -0.16
CA ALA A 424 22.96 7.30 0.86
C ALA A 424 23.17 7.86 2.27
N LYS A 425 22.66 7.13 3.26
CA LYS A 425 22.99 7.31 4.68
C LYS A 425 23.89 6.16 5.10
N VAL A 426 24.92 6.45 5.91
CA VAL A 426 25.71 5.45 6.61
C VAL A 426 25.90 5.94 8.05
N GLU A 427 25.17 5.34 8.98
CA GLU A 427 25.07 5.75 10.39
C GLU A 427 24.66 7.23 10.52
N PHE A 428 25.59 8.12 10.85
CA PHE A 428 25.36 9.57 11.00
C PHE A 428 25.84 10.38 9.78
N LEU A 429 26.43 9.74 8.76
CA LEU A 429 26.97 10.41 7.57
C LEU A 429 25.99 10.32 6.40
N ASN A 430 25.75 11.45 5.74
CA ASN A 430 25.06 11.52 4.45
C ASN A 430 26.11 11.57 3.32
N ILE A 431 25.87 10.82 2.25
CA ILE A 431 26.84 10.59 1.17
C ILE A 431 26.15 10.78 -0.17
N ASN A 432 26.70 11.64 -1.02
CA ASN A 432 26.38 11.68 -2.44
C ASN A 432 27.22 10.61 -3.15
N LEU A 433 26.59 9.71 -3.91
CA LEU A 433 27.25 8.59 -4.60
C LEU A 433 27.86 8.98 -5.95
N GLY A 434 27.83 10.27 -6.32
CA GLY A 434 28.31 10.78 -7.57
C GLY A 434 27.31 10.50 -8.67
N LYS A 435 27.69 9.62 -9.61
CA LYS A 435 26.91 9.31 -10.81
C LYS A 435 26.08 8.02 -10.74
N LEU A 436 26.19 7.26 -9.65
CA LEU A 436 25.50 5.98 -9.55
C LEU A 436 23.98 6.22 -9.56
N GLY A 437 23.27 5.58 -10.49
CA GLY A 437 21.83 5.77 -10.71
C GLY A 437 21.41 7.04 -11.46
N GLU A 438 22.34 7.88 -11.92
CA GLU A 438 22.00 8.92 -12.91
C GLU A 438 21.42 8.25 -14.18
N HIS A 439 20.41 8.83 -14.84
CA HIS A 439 19.99 8.42 -16.19
C HIS A 439 19.25 9.51 -16.95
N VAL A 440 19.28 9.41 -18.29
CA VAL A 440 18.51 10.27 -19.18
C VAL A 440 17.09 9.73 -19.32
N GLY A 441 16.12 10.64 -19.25
CA GLY A 441 14.71 10.32 -19.20
C GLY A 441 14.31 9.65 -17.88
N ASP A 442 13.20 10.08 -17.30
CA ASP A 442 12.54 9.36 -16.22
C ASP A 442 11.02 9.55 -16.24
N TRP A 443 10.32 8.55 -15.71
CA TRP A 443 8.87 8.35 -15.77
C TRP A 443 8.35 7.84 -14.43
N GLU A 444 7.99 8.78 -13.57
CA GLU A 444 7.36 8.56 -12.26
C GLU A 444 5.85 8.84 -12.30
N HIS A 445 5.10 8.23 -11.39
CA HIS A 445 3.64 8.38 -11.33
C HIS A 445 3.06 8.31 -9.92
N VAL A 446 1.83 8.82 -9.80
CA VAL A 446 0.90 8.49 -8.72
C VAL A 446 -0.44 8.08 -9.30
N THR A 447 -1.13 7.11 -8.69
CA THR A 447 -2.43 6.62 -9.20
C THR A 447 -3.55 6.98 -8.25
N LEU A 448 -4.49 7.79 -8.71
CA LEU A 448 -5.72 8.13 -7.98
C LEU A 448 -6.74 7.00 -8.15
N ARG A 449 -7.31 6.48 -7.06
CA ARG A 449 -8.46 5.56 -7.11
C ARG A 449 -9.75 6.31 -6.79
N VAL A 450 -10.68 6.33 -7.75
CA VAL A 450 -11.97 7.03 -7.67
C VAL A 450 -13.12 6.02 -7.66
N SER A 451 -14.07 6.18 -6.74
CA SER A 451 -15.29 5.38 -6.71
C SER A 451 -16.22 5.72 -7.88
N ASN A 452 -16.60 4.73 -8.68
CA ASN A 452 -17.53 4.94 -9.79
C ASN A 452 -18.99 5.11 -9.32
N PHE A 453 -19.28 4.87 -8.04
CA PHE A 453 -20.62 5.07 -7.45
C PHE A 453 -20.96 6.54 -7.24
N ASN A 454 -19.99 7.39 -6.90
CA ASN A 454 -20.23 8.80 -6.52
C ASN A 454 -19.14 9.78 -6.98
N GLY A 455 -18.07 9.29 -7.64
CA GLY A 455 -16.93 10.10 -8.07
C GLY A 455 -16.00 10.55 -6.93
N ALA A 456 -16.13 10.00 -5.72
CA ALA A 456 -15.23 10.34 -4.61
C ALA A 456 -13.85 9.71 -4.80
N LEU A 457 -12.79 10.50 -4.54
CA LEU A 457 -11.44 9.97 -4.35
C LEU A 457 -11.43 9.06 -3.12
N HIS A 458 -10.86 7.87 -3.24
CA HIS A 458 -10.81 6.85 -2.19
C HIS A 458 -9.40 6.66 -1.62
N SER A 459 -8.40 6.58 -2.49
CA SER A 459 -7.01 6.38 -2.12
C SER A 459 -6.07 6.86 -3.22
N VAL A 460 -4.82 7.14 -2.87
CA VAL A 460 -3.75 7.47 -3.83
C VAL A 460 -2.60 6.51 -3.65
N PHE A 461 -2.13 5.91 -4.75
CA PHE A 461 -0.90 5.15 -4.81
C PHE A 461 0.28 6.08 -5.08
N PHE A 462 1.33 5.94 -4.28
CA PHE A 462 2.57 6.68 -4.41
C PHE A 462 3.65 5.72 -4.92
N SER A 463 4.14 5.91 -6.17
CA SER A 463 5.25 5.14 -6.73
C SER A 463 6.55 5.44 -6.01
N GLN A 464 7.31 4.41 -5.69
CA GLN A 464 8.55 4.43 -4.92
C GLN A 464 9.51 3.40 -5.53
N HIS A 465 10.07 3.76 -6.69
CA HIS A 465 10.94 2.91 -7.51
C HIS A 465 10.17 1.70 -8.07
N SER A 466 10.62 0.46 -7.85
CA SER A 466 10.00 -0.75 -8.42
C SER A 466 8.71 -1.22 -7.71
N TRP A 467 8.19 -0.44 -6.77
CA TRP A 467 7.00 -0.71 -5.96
C TRP A 467 6.40 0.63 -5.49
N GLY A 468 5.34 0.60 -4.67
CA GLY A 468 4.82 1.80 -4.02
C GLY A 468 3.85 1.49 -2.89
N LYS A 469 3.15 2.52 -2.43
CA LYS A 469 2.20 2.43 -1.30
C LYS A 469 0.88 3.13 -1.60
N TRP A 470 -0.24 2.41 -1.40
CA TRP A 470 -1.56 3.02 -1.30
C TRP A 470 -1.74 3.74 0.04
N VAL A 471 -2.33 4.93 -0.01
CA VAL A 471 -2.69 5.75 1.15
C VAL A 471 -4.16 6.14 1.03
N SER A 472 -4.95 5.85 2.07
CA SER A 472 -6.37 6.27 2.16
C SER A 472 -6.47 7.79 2.21
N VAL A 473 -7.55 8.36 1.63
CA VAL A 473 -7.78 9.81 1.63
C VAL A 473 -7.78 10.45 3.02
N SER A 474 -8.16 9.69 4.07
CA SER A 474 -8.15 10.20 5.45
C SER A 474 -6.76 10.54 6.00
N ASN A 475 -5.68 10.07 5.35
CA ASN A 475 -4.29 10.32 5.75
C ASN A 475 -3.53 11.25 4.78
N LEU A 476 -4.14 11.68 3.68
CA LEU A 476 -3.50 12.56 2.70
C LEU A 476 -3.36 13.99 3.21
N GLU A 477 -2.40 14.73 2.66
CA GLU A 477 -2.42 16.20 2.70
C GLU A 477 -3.09 16.70 1.42
N PHE A 478 -3.81 17.83 1.50
CA PHE A 478 -4.57 18.41 0.39
C PHE A 478 -4.19 19.87 0.15
N HIS A 479 -4.13 20.29 -1.12
CA HIS A 479 -3.68 21.63 -1.49
C HIS A 479 -4.80 22.67 -1.34
N ALA A 480 -4.49 23.79 -0.66
CA ALA A 480 -5.33 24.98 -0.53
C ALA A 480 -6.79 24.77 -0.07
N GLY A 481 -7.11 23.66 0.60
CA GLY A 481 -8.48 23.31 1.01
C GLY A 481 -9.37 22.76 -0.12
N GLY A 482 -8.81 22.58 -1.33
CA GLY A 482 -9.44 21.81 -2.39
C GLY A 482 -9.23 20.30 -2.19
N ASN A 483 -9.75 19.49 -3.13
CA ASN A 483 -9.62 18.03 -3.09
C ASN A 483 -8.38 17.49 -3.84
N LYS A 484 -7.51 18.39 -4.33
CA LYS A 484 -6.24 18.02 -4.97
C LYS A 484 -5.26 17.49 -3.91
N PRO A 485 -4.82 16.22 -3.99
CA PRO A 485 -3.90 15.64 -3.03
C PRO A 485 -2.49 16.20 -3.23
N VAL A 486 -1.73 16.30 -2.14
CA VAL A 486 -0.33 16.74 -2.16
C VAL A 486 0.59 15.53 -2.30
N VAL A 487 1.58 15.68 -3.17
CA VAL A 487 2.68 14.73 -3.39
C VAL A 487 4.00 15.44 -3.13
N TYR A 488 4.97 14.72 -2.56
CA TYR A 488 6.35 15.17 -2.40
C TYR A 488 7.26 14.28 -3.24
N ALA A 489 7.92 14.84 -4.25
CA ALA A 489 8.92 14.13 -5.05
C ALA A 489 10.27 14.12 -4.33
N SER A 490 11.00 13.00 -4.38
CA SER A 490 12.32 12.90 -3.74
C SER A 490 13.40 13.66 -4.51
N LEU A 491 14.36 14.21 -3.78
CA LEU A 491 15.52 14.90 -4.33
C LEU A 491 16.33 13.95 -5.21
N HIS A 492 16.58 14.38 -6.44
CA HIS A 492 17.23 13.65 -7.54
C HIS A 492 16.44 12.46 -8.09
N GLY A 493 15.90 11.60 -7.21
CA GLY A 493 15.30 10.31 -7.55
C GLY A 493 13.81 10.34 -7.88
N HIS A 494 13.17 11.51 -7.71
CA HIS A 494 11.79 11.90 -8.06
C HIS A 494 10.63 11.03 -7.53
N ALA A 495 10.93 9.89 -6.89
CA ALA A 495 9.99 8.98 -6.24
C ALA A 495 9.00 9.71 -5.32
N SER A 496 7.75 9.25 -5.35
CA SER A 496 6.61 9.96 -4.78
C SER A 496 6.30 9.57 -3.33
N TYR A 497 6.07 10.57 -2.47
CA TYR A 497 5.76 10.38 -1.06
C TYR A 497 4.55 11.22 -0.58
N PRO A 498 3.74 10.71 0.36
CA PRO A 498 2.54 11.38 0.89
C PRO A 498 2.83 12.46 1.96
N LYS A 499 4.09 12.56 2.42
CA LYS A 499 4.58 13.47 3.47
C LYS A 499 6.04 13.84 3.17
N PRO A 500 6.53 15.02 3.60
CA PRO A 500 7.95 15.36 3.52
C PRO A 500 8.75 14.64 4.63
N GLY A 501 10.04 14.41 4.40
CA GLY A 501 10.93 13.74 5.35
C GLY A 501 12.14 13.09 4.69
N CYS A 502 12.65 12.02 5.31
CA CYS A 502 13.68 11.18 4.71
C CYS A 502 13.27 9.72 4.86
N VAL A 503 13.22 8.99 3.74
CA VAL A 503 13.00 7.54 3.70
C VAL A 503 14.32 6.84 3.38
N LEU A 504 14.56 5.69 4.01
CA LEU A 504 15.78 4.89 3.84
C LEU A 504 15.47 3.53 3.21
N LEU A 505 15.88 3.33 1.96
CA LEU A 505 15.69 2.05 1.27
C LEU A 505 16.76 1.03 1.65
N GLY A 506 16.37 -0.23 1.80
CA GLY A 506 17.27 -1.34 2.18
C GLY A 506 17.68 -1.35 3.66
N SER A 507 17.07 -0.50 4.49
CA SER A 507 17.36 -0.42 5.93
C SER A 507 16.48 -1.38 6.75
N GLU A 508 16.99 -2.58 7.06
CA GLU A 508 16.39 -3.48 8.07
C GLU A 508 16.65 -2.91 9.49
N GLY A 509 15.98 -1.79 9.83
CA GLY A 509 16.13 -1.07 11.10
C GLY A 509 17.46 -0.34 11.32
N GLY A 510 18.42 -0.45 10.40
CA GLY A 510 19.73 0.20 10.49
C GLY A 510 19.75 1.65 9.97
N ASN A 511 20.68 2.47 10.46
CA ASN A 511 20.91 3.82 9.92
C ASN A 511 21.68 3.83 8.57
N VAL A 512 21.49 2.80 7.73
CA VAL A 512 22.26 2.57 6.51
C VAL A 512 21.31 2.21 5.36
N GLY A 513 21.37 2.94 4.25
CA GLY A 513 20.47 2.75 3.10
C GLY A 513 20.59 3.85 2.03
N VAL A 514 19.91 3.68 0.90
CA VAL A 514 19.66 4.77 -0.07
C VAL A 514 18.72 5.80 0.58
N ARG A 515 18.90 7.09 0.30
CA ARG A 515 18.08 8.20 0.82
C ARG A 515 17.15 8.76 -0.25
N ASP A 516 15.85 8.67 0.01
CA ASP A 516 14.86 9.57 -0.60
C ASP A 516 14.63 10.74 0.35
N ASP A 517 15.17 11.91 0.00
CA ASP A 517 15.04 13.16 0.75
C ASP A 517 13.90 14.02 0.15
N THR A 518 12.81 14.24 0.89
CA THR A 518 11.60 14.95 0.42
C THR A 518 11.28 16.18 1.27
N ALA A 519 10.91 17.29 0.65
CA ALA A 519 10.57 18.52 1.36
C ALA A 519 9.62 19.42 0.55
N LYS A 520 8.96 20.36 1.26
CA LYS A 520 8.11 21.38 0.65
C LYS A 520 8.94 22.57 0.19
N SER A 521 8.63 23.14 -0.96
CA SER A 521 9.29 24.35 -1.49
C SER A 521 8.32 25.20 -2.32
N ASP A 522 8.83 26.26 -2.94
CA ASP A 522 8.17 27.07 -3.96
C ASP A 522 8.21 26.40 -5.36
N LYS A 523 9.05 25.38 -5.57
CA LYS A 523 9.02 24.52 -6.75
C LYS A 523 7.82 23.57 -6.65
N VAL A 524 6.75 23.91 -7.35
CA VAL A 524 5.47 23.18 -7.28
C VAL A 524 4.85 23.02 -8.68
N MET A 525 4.23 21.87 -8.93
CA MET A 525 3.47 21.56 -10.15
C MET A 525 2.04 21.14 -9.79
N ASP A 526 1.04 21.86 -10.31
CA ASP A 526 -0.34 21.35 -10.38
C ASP A 526 -0.51 20.59 -11.70
N THR A 527 -0.56 19.26 -11.61
CA THR A 527 -0.65 18.37 -12.78
C THR A 527 -1.91 18.59 -13.64
N GLY A 528 -2.93 19.28 -13.11
CA GLY A 528 -4.17 19.60 -13.81
C GLY A 528 -4.12 20.86 -14.69
N VAL A 529 -3.05 21.65 -14.62
CA VAL A 529 -2.90 22.90 -15.40
C VAL A 529 -2.50 22.61 -16.85
N ARG A 530 -1.64 21.61 -17.07
CA ARG A 530 -1.23 21.12 -18.39
C ARG A 530 -1.52 19.62 -18.49
N ALA A 531 -2.80 19.27 -18.38
CA ALA A 531 -3.27 17.90 -18.38
C ALA A 531 -3.41 17.34 -19.79
N VAL A 532 -2.85 16.15 -20.03
CA VAL A 532 -2.96 15.40 -21.28
C VAL A 532 -3.55 14.03 -20.97
N VAL A 533 -4.81 13.78 -21.36
CA VAL A 533 -5.38 12.42 -21.31
C VAL A 533 -4.76 11.62 -22.45
N MET A 534 -3.75 10.80 -22.14
CA MET A 534 -2.97 10.07 -23.14
C MET A 534 -3.54 8.69 -23.46
N ALA A 535 -4.30 8.08 -22.55
CA ALA A 535 -4.96 6.80 -22.76
C ALA A 535 -6.22 6.64 -21.89
N ALA A 536 -7.27 6.07 -22.48
CA ALA A 536 -8.50 5.63 -21.81
C ALA A 536 -9.15 4.55 -22.68
N GLU A 537 -8.57 3.35 -22.70
CA GLU A 537 -8.81 2.31 -23.72
C GLU A 537 -10.29 1.91 -23.85
N TYR A 538 -11.05 1.99 -22.76
CA TYR A 538 -12.49 1.69 -22.70
C TYR A 538 -13.40 2.72 -23.42
N LEU A 539 -12.88 3.92 -23.75
CA LEU A 539 -13.57 4.91 -24.60
C LEU A 539 -13.25 4.71 -26.10
N GLY A 540 -12.23 3.90 -26.41
CA GLY A 540 -11.77 3.63 -27.77
C GLY A 540 -10.95 4.76 -28.42
N PRO A 541 -10.21 4.45 -29.50
CA PRO A 541 -9.23 5.35 -30.12
C PRO A 541 -9.84 6.57 -30.84
N ALA A 542 -11.18 6.63 -30.95
CA ALA A 542 -11.89 7.79 -31.49
C ALA A 542 -12.16 8.87 -30.42
N ALA A 543 -12.04 8.54 -29.13
CA ALA A 543 -12.26 9.46 -28.02
C ALA A 543 -10.94 9.96 -27.39
N VAL A 544 -9.92 9.10 -27.35
CA VAL A 544 -8.56 9.45 -26.90
C VAL A 544 -7.56 8.93 -27.92
N VAL A 545 -6.73 9.83 -28.46
CA VAL A 545 -5.67 9.51 -29.43
C VAL A 545 -4.35 9.46 -28.68
N GLU A 546 -3.73 8.28 -28.61
CA GLU A 546 -2.41 8.13 -28.01
C GLU A 546 -1.34 8.94 -28.78
N PRO A 547 -0.42 9.64 -28.09
CA PRO A 547 0.70 10.31 -28.76
C PRO A 547 1.72 9.27 -29.28
N PRO A 548 2.36 9.47 -30.45
CA PRO A 548 3.27 8.48 -31.04
C PRO A 548 4.46 8.08 -30.15
N TRP A 549 4.90 8.95 -29.23
CA TRP A 549 5.95 8.62 -28.28
C TRP A 549 5.53 7.61 -27.20
N LEU A 550 4.23 7.48 -26.90
CA LEU A 550 3.73 6.52 -25.89
C LEU A 550 3.90 5.06 -26.36
N ASN A 551 3.97 4.85 -27.67
CA ASN A 551 4.23 3.56 -28.30
C ASN A 551 5.73 3.30 -28.57
N TYR A 552 6.64 4.11 -28.01
CA TYR A 552 8.08 3.85 -28.02
C TYR A 552 8.48 2.98 -26.82
N GLU A 553 8.44 1.66 -27.02
CA GLU A 553 8.69 0.64 -25.98
C GLU A 553 10.19 0.41 -25.64
N ARG A 554 11.09 1.30 -26.08
CA ARG A 554 12.56 1.21 -25.84
C ARG A 554 13.01 2.21 -24.78
N LYS A 555 14.33 2.29 -24.53
CA LYS A 555 14.94 3.10 -23.47
C LYS A 555 14.93 4.59 -23.77
N TRP A 556 14.54 5.40 -22.79
CA TRP A 556 14.54 6.86 -22.84
C TRP A 556 15.89 7.49 -22.47
N GLY A 557 16.89 6.66 -22.20
CA GLY A 557 18.27 7.03 -21.94
C GLY A 557 19.26 5.97 -22.43
N PRO A 558 20.57 6.29 -22.51
CA PRO A 558 21.60 5.32 -22.83
C PRO A 558 21.81 4.32 -21.69
N LYS A 559 22.54 3.23 -21.98
CA LYS A 559 23.19 2.40 -20.96
C LYS A 559 24.67 2.78 -20.86
N ILE A 560 25.15 3.08 -19.65
CA ILE A 560 26.54 3.45 -19.36
C ILE A 560 27.00 2.68 -18.12
N ASP A 561 27.80 1.63 -18.34
CA ASP A 561 28.45 0.90 -17.24
C ASP A 561 29.61 1.74 -16.67
N TYR A 562 29.53 2.11 -15.40
CA TYR A 562 30.56 2.92 -14.74
C TYR A 562 31.71 2.07 -14.19
N ASP A 563 32.89 2.69 -14.08
CA ASP A 563 33.95 2.26 -13.16
C ASP A 563 33.46 2.53 -11.73
N VAL A 564 32.64 1.60 -11.23
CA VAL A 564 31.97 1.73 -9.94
C VAL A 564 33.01 1.83 -8.80
N ASP A 565 34.11 1.07 -8.90
CA ASP A 565 35.19 1.10 -7.93
C ASP A 565 35.81 2.50 -7.80
N LYS A 566 35.95 3.26 -8.89
CA LYS A 566 36.44 4.65 -8.87
C LYS A 566 35.50 5.61 -8.17
N GLU A 567 34.19 5.52 -8.38
CA GLU A 567 33.19 6.38 -7.71
C GLU A 567 33.03 5.99 -6.23
N ILE A 568 32.94 4.69 -5.93
CA ILE A 568 33.06 4.13 -4.58
C ILE A 568 34.34 4.64 -3.88
N LYS A 569 35.48 4.68 -4.59
CA LYS A 569 36.77 5.16 -4.07
C LYS A 569 36.86 6.69 -3.92
N LYS A 570 35.92 7.47 -4.44
CA LYS A 570 35.72 8.88 -4.01
C LYS A 570 35.01 8.90 -2.66
N ALA A 571 33.83 8.27 -2.56
CA ALA A 571 33.04 8.23 -1.33
C ALA A 571 33.84 7.67 -0.13
N LYS A 572 34.60 6.58 -0.33
CA LYS A 572 35.46 5.96 0.69
C LYS A 572 36.52 6.89 1.30
N ARG A 573 36.88 8.01 0.66
CA ARG A 573 37.87 8.97 1.23
C ARG A 573 37.34 9.73 2.44
N VAL A 574 36.02 9.86 2.56
CA VAL A 574 35.33 10.60 3.63
C VAL A 574 35.06 9.71 4.86
N MET A 575 35.40 8.42 4.81
CA MET A 575 34.96 7.42 5.79
C MET A 575 36.13 6.74 6.51
N ILE A 576 36.02 6.66 7.84
CA ILE A 576 37.06 6.12 8.73
C ILE A 576 36.58 4.83 9.41
N GLY A 577 37.47 3.83 9.53
CA GLY A 577 37.29 2.66 10.40
C GLY A 577 36.00 1.87 10.14
N LYS A 578 35.11 1.81 11.14
CA LYS A 578 33.84 1.06 11.07
C LYS A 578 32.92 1.58 9.96
N LEU A 579 32.88 2.89 9.74
CA LEU A 579 31.98 3.54 8.77
C LEU A 579 32.26 3.05 7.33
N LYS A 580 33.55 2.90 7.00
CA LYS A 580 33.99 2.34 5.72
C LYS A 580 33.49 0.90 5.52
N LYS A 581 33.53 0.06 6.57
CA LYS A 581 33.02 -1.32 6.51
C LYS A 581 31.50 -1.39 6.35
N ALA A 582 30.76 -0.48 6.98
CA ALA A 582 29.31 -0.36 6.81
C ALA A 582 28.95 0.03 5.37
N PHE A 583 29.64 1.02 4.80
CA PHE A 583 29.49 1.40 3.39
C PHE A 583 29.90 0.28 2.42
N GLU A 584 30.99 -0.44 2.69
CA GLU A 584 31.43 -1.57 1.87
C GLU A 584 30.42 -2.72 1.87
N ARG A 585 29.73 -2.97 3.00
CA ARG A 585 28.60 -3.90 3.05
C ARG A 585 27.40 -3.38 2.24
N PHE A 586 27.02 -2.11 2.45
CA PHE A 586 25.87 -1.49 1.78
C PHE A 586 26.01 -1.49 0.26
N VAL A 587 27.14 -1.04 -0.30
CA VAL A 587 27.32 -1.06 -1.76
C VAL A 587 27.45 -2.50 -2.29
N GLY A 588 27.94 -3.43 -1.48
CA GLY A 588 27.90 -4.87 -1.78
C GLY A 588 26.50 -5.49 -1.78
N SER A 589 25.48 -4.80 -1.26
CA SER A 589 24.07 -5.20 -1.32
C SER A 589 23.22 -4.39 -2.30
N VAL A 590 23.79 -3.38 -2.98
CA VAL A 590 23.10 -2.66 -4.06
C VAL A 590 23.24 -3.48 -5.36
N PRO A 591 22.15 -3.77 -6.10
CA PRO A 591 22.22 -4.43 -7.41
C PRO A 591 23.14 -3.69 -8.38
N ARG A 592 23.91 -4.42 -9.20
CA ARG A 592 24.90 -3.81 -10.12
C ARG A 592 24.25 -2.91 -11.17
N GLU A 593 23.00 -3.20 -11.47
CA GLU A 593 22.11 -2.49 -12.36
C GLU A 593 21.89 -1.04 -11.88
N MET A 594 21.89 -0.80 -10.56
CA MET A 594 21.77 0.54 -9.95
C MET A 594 23.12 1.28 -9.84
N LEU A 595 24.20 0.71 -10.41
CA LEU A 595 25.56 1.26 -10.34
C LEU A 595 26.09 1.79 -11.69
N GLY A 596 25.26 1.75 -12.74
CA GLY A 596 25.49 2.43 -14.02
C GLY A 596 24.49 3.58 -14.24
N GLU A 597 24.44 4.09 -15.48
CA GLU A 597 23.21 4.65 -16.06
C GLU A 597 22.53 3.54 -16.88
N ASP A 598 21.21 3.35 -16.78
CA ASP A 598 20.45 2.52 -17.73
C ASP A 598 19.05 3.13 -17.92
N GLY A 599 18.84 3.78 -19.06
CA GLY A 599 17.63 4.58 -19.30
C GLY A 599 16.33 3.78 -19.21
N PRO A 600 15.29 4.28 -18.52
CA PRO A 600 14.04 3.56 -18.32
C PRO A 600 13.23 3.41 -19.61
N THR A 601 12.35 2.41 -19.66
CA THR A 601 11.32 2.29 -20.69
C THR A 601 10.14 3.21 -20.40
N GLY A 602 9.41 3.61 -21.45
CA GLY A 602 8.25 4.49 -21.34
C GLY A 602 7.06 3.85 -20.59
N PRO A 603 6.05 4.64 -20.18
CA PRO A 603 4.96 4.21 -19.30
C PRO A 603 4.24 2.93 -19.75
N LYS A 604 4.00 2.77 -21.05
CA LYS A 604 3.27 1.63 -21.64
C LYS A 604 3.95 0.26 -21.47
N VAL A 605 5.24 0.24 -21.10
CA VAL A 605 6.03 -0.97 -20.83
C VAL A 605 5.97 -1.38 -19.34
N LYS A 606 5.53 -0.48 -18.45
CA LYS A 606 5.47 -0.72 -17.00
C LYS A 606 4.33 -1.71 -16.72
N THR A 607 4.54 -2.66 -15.81
CA THR A 607 3.53 -3.69 -15.47
C THR A 607 2.22 -3.11 -14.93
N SER A 608 2.30 -1.93 -14.29
CA SER A 608 1.16 -1.15 -13.82
C SER A 608 0.35 -0.46 -14.93
N TRP A 609 0.74 -0.50 -16.21
CA TRP A 609 -0.10 0.03 -17.29
C TRP A 609 -1.40 -0.77 -17.42
N SER A 610 -1.29 -2.01 -17.89
CA SER A 610 -2.43 -2.93 -18.05
C SER A 610 -2.78 -3.70 -16.77
N GLY A 611 -1.92 -3.65 -15.75
CA GLY A 611 -2.09 -4.36 -14.47
C GLY A 611 -2.50 -3.46 -13.30
N ASN A 612 -2.47 -4.06 -12.10
CA ASN A 612 -2.59 -3.35 -10.83
C ASN A 612 -1.25 -2.66 -10.47
N GLU A 613 -1.30 -1.68 -9.57
CA GLU A 613 -0.11 -1.06 -8.99
C GLU A 613 0.68 -2.04 -8.11
N ALA A 614 2.01 -2.03 -8.22
CA ALA A 614 2.89 -2.94 -7.49
C ALA A 614 3.12 -2.46 -6.05
N ILE A 615 2.61 -3.18 -5.07
CA ILE A 615 2.73 -2.83 -3.64
C ILE A 615 3.93 -3.57 -3.03
N ALA A 616 4.66 -2.92 -2.12
CA ALA A 616 5.72 -3.58 -1.37
C ALA A 616 5.19 -4.75 -0.51
N THR A 617 5.77 -5.93 -0.70
CA THR A 617 5.69 -7.03 0.27
C THR A 617 6.91 -6.97 1.20
N CYS A 618 6.80 -7.50 2.42
CA CYS A 618 7.87 -7.47 3.43
C CYS A 618 9.01 -8.48 3.15
N ARG A 619 9.49 -8.56 1.90
CA ARG A 619 10.69 -9.32 1.51
C ARG A 619 11.69 -8.41 0.83
N ALA A 620 12.95 -8.53 1.22
CA ALA A 620 14.01 -7.62 0.82
C ALA A 620 14.27 -7.56 -0.70
N LEU A 621 14.86 -6.45 -1.13
CA LEU A 621 15.22 -6.07 -2.50
C LEU A 621 15.56 -7.25 -3.44
N ALA A 622 14.58 -7.66 -4.25
CA ALA A 622 14.75 -8.54 -5.39
C ALA A 622 13.90 -8.01 -6.55
N CYS A 623 14.54 -7.48 -7.59
CA CYS A 623 13.84 -6.94 -8.76
C CYS A 623 13.09 -8.05 -9.52
N PRO A 624 11.78 -7.92 -9.76
CA PRO A 624 11.03 -8.94 -10.46
C PRO A 624 11.13 -8.75 -11.99
N HIS A 625 12.17 -9.29 -12.65
CA HIS A 625 12.12 -9.63 -14.09
C HIS A 625 13.28 -10.52 -14.57
N VAL A 626 13.03 -11.84 -14.66
CA VAL A 626 13.44 -12.65 -15.84
C VAL A 626 12.33 -13.67 -16.12
N HIS A 627 11.31 -13.26 -16.88
CA HIS A 627 10.33 -14.22 -17.40
C HIS A 627 10.77 -14.68 -18.81
N ASN A 628 11.60 -15.72 -18.82
CA ASN A 628 11.82 -16.53 -20.01
C ASN A 628 11.84 -18.02 -19.62
N GLN A 629 11.29 -18.86 -20.49
CA GLN A 629 10.73 -20.19 -20.14
C GLN A 629 11.68 -21.13 -19.35
N LYS A 630 11.24 -21.62 -18.17
CA LYS A 630 11.23 -23.06 -17.80
C LYS A 630 10.55 -23.37 -16.45
N LYS A 631 9.89 -24.53 -16.44
CA LYS A 631 9.23 -25.27 -15.35
C LYS A 631 9.49 -24.83 -13.90
N TRP A 632 8.40 -24.56 -13.18
CA TRP A 632 8.33 -24.59 -11.72
C TRP A 632 8.68 -25.99 -11.18
N PHE A 633 9.38 -26.05 -10.04
CA PHE A 633 9.42 -27.19 -9.14
C PHE A 633 9.08 -26.70 -7.73
N THR A 634 7.93 -27.12 -7.21
CA THR A 634 7.52 -26.92 -5.82
C THR A 634 8.30 -27.87 -4.90
N PHE A 635 8.87 -27.33 -3.83
CA PHE A 635 9.41 -28.13 -2.72
C PHE A 635 8.50 -27.98 -1.50
N GLU A 636 7.96 -29.10 -1.03
CA GLU A 636 7.22 -29.15 0.25
C GLU A 636 8.22 -29.19 1.43
N PRO A 637 8.03 -28.37 2.48
CA PRO A 637 8.92 -28.36 3.64
C PRO A 637 8.53 -29.45 4.66
N THR A 638 9.00 -30.68 4.46
CA THR A 638 8.80 -31.76 5.45
C THR A 638 9.77 -31.66 6.64
N HIS A 639 9.20 -31.61 7.84
CA HIS A 639 9.82 -31.72 9.17
C HIS A 639 10.74 -30.60 9.71
N ILE A 640 10.29 -30.02 10.82
CA ILE A 640 11.03 -29.14 11.72
C ILE A 640 12.01 -29.95 12.58
N TYR A 641 13.25 -29.45 12.76
CA TYR A 641 14.08 -29.77 13.93
C TYR A 641 14.77 -28.52 14.49
N ARG A 642 14.96 -28.48 15.81
CA ARG A 642 15.52 -27.31 16.53
C ARG A 642 17.04 -27.23 16.34
N GLY A 643 17.53 -26.14 15.75
CA GLY A 643 18.94 -25.77 15.68
C GLY A 643 19.10 -24.33 15.17
N GLY A 644 20.02 -23.56 15.73
CA GLY A 644 20.22 -22.15 15.36
C GLY A 644 20.88 -22.02 13.99
N PHE A 645 20.30 -21.19 13.10
CA PHE A 645 20.85 -20.97 11.76
C PHE A 645 22.11 -20.11 11.79
N LYS A 646 23.19 -20.66 11.22
CA LYS A 646 24.40 -19.96 10.83
C LYS A 646 24.43 -19.96 9.30
N CYS A 647 24.27 -18.81 8.65
CA CYS A 647 24.37 -18.72 7.19
C CYS A 647 25.84 -18.62 6.77
N GLU A 648 26.43 -19.74 6.36
CA GLU A 648 27.73 -19.76 5.67
C GLU A 648 27.49 -19.94 4.17
N ALA A 649 27.73 -18.88 3.40
CA ALA A 649 27.54 -18.87 1.95
C ALA A 649 28.78 -19.43 1.24
N LEU A 650 28.71 -20.68 0.79
CA LEU A 650 29.73 -21.30 -0.06
C LEU A 650 29.60 -20.81 -1.51
N PHE A 651 30.33 -19.76 -1.85
CA PHE A 651 30.57 -19.38 -3.24
C PHE A 651 31.68 -20.24 -3.85
N GLY A 652 31.37 -20.97 -4.92
CA GLY A 652 32.33 -21.74 -5.70
C GLY A 652 31.90 -21.81 -7.15
N CYS A 653 32.55 -21.03 -8.01
CA CYS A 653 32.33 -21.05 -9.45
C CYS A 653 33.68 -20.86 -10.16
N GLU A 654 34.43 -21.95 -10.28
CA GLU A 654 35.66 -21.97 -11.06
C GLU A 654 35.35 -22.03 -12.56
N ARG A 655 36.30 -21.56 -13.36
CA ARG A 655 36.13 -21.26 -14.78
C ARG A 655 37.16 -22.03 -15.60
N GLU A 656 36.76 -23.17 -16.13
CA GLU A 656 37.55 -23.86 -17.15
C GLU A 656 37.08 -23.47 -18.56
N ASP A 657 38.04 -23.26 -19.45
CA ASP A 657 37.85 -22.80 -20.83
C ASP A 657 38.86 -23.54 -21.72
N ASN A 658 38.40 -24.52 -22.50
CA ASN A 658 39.19 -25.09 -23.59
C ASN A 658 38.37 -25.84 -24.67
N ARG A 659 38.37 -25.24 -25.86
CA ARG A 659 38.64 -25.82 -27.19
C ARG A 659 38.27 -27.29 -27.49
N GLU A 660 37.40 -27.39 -28.49
CA GLU A 660 37.41 -28.35 -29.63
C GLU A 660 37.24 -29.87 -29.44
N ARG A 661 36.33 -30.37 -30.30
CA ARG A 661 36.37 -31.60 -31.13
C ARG A 661 35.59 -32.88 -30.73
N ASP A 662 34.92 -33.37 -31.77
CA ASP A 662 34.60 -34.75 -32.15
C ASP A 662 33.49 -35.59 -31.48
N THR A 663 32.32 -35.51 -32.13
CA THR A 663 31.47 -36.63 -32.59
C THR A 663 30.43 -37.32 -31.67
N TRP A 664 29.16 -37.16 -32.08
CA TRP A 664 28.07 -38.16 -32.19
C TRP A 664 27.94 -39.31 -31.15
N ARG A 665 26.80 -39.30 -30.44
CA ARG A 665 25.66 -40.21 -30.75
C ARG A 665 24.38 -39.90 -29.99
N MET A 666 23.22 -40.06 -30.65
CA MET A 666 21.93 -40.23 -29.96
C MET A 666 21.71 -41.70 -29.59
N THR A 667 21.16 -41.96 -28.40
CA THR A 667 20.54 -43.24 -28.04
C THR A 667 19.27 -43.01 -27.23
N ARG A 668 18.11 -43.24 -27.84
CA ARG A 668 16.84 -43.38 -27.09
C ARG A 668 16.86 -44.69 -26.30
N ARG A 669 16.23 -44.72 -25.12
CA ARG A 669 15.70 -45.95 -24.50
C ARG A 669 14.27 -45.72 -24.00
N HIS A 670 13.35 -46.58 -24.44
CA HIS A 670 12.07 -46.80 -23.78
C HIS A 670 12.22 -47.92 -22.74
N VAL A 671 11.60 -47.77 -21.58
CA VAL A 671 10.96 -48.83 -20.76
C VAL A 671 9.77 -48.11 -20.09
N ARG A 672 8.57 -48.23 -20.68
CA ARG A 672 7.46 -49.14 -20.33
C ARG A 672 6.75 -48.82 -19.01
N SER A 673 5.43 -48.75 -19.10
CA SER A 673 4.47 -48.88 -18.02
C SER A 673 4.26 -50.33 -17.60
N THR A 674 3.78 -50.52 -16.37
CA THR A 674 3.12 -51.75 -15.88
C THR A 674 1.92 -51.33 -15.03
N THR A 675 0.78 -51.98 -15.27
CA THR A 675 -0.45 -51.90 -14.47
C THR A 675 -0.58 -53.16 -13.60
N ASP A 676 -1.78 -53.38 -13.05
CA ASP A 676 -2.27 -54.63 -12.44
C ASP A 676 -1.80 -54.78 -10.95
N ASP A 677 -2.66 -55.04 -9.96
CA ASP A 677 -4.13 -55.22 -9.92
C ASP A 677 -4.78 -54.30 -8.86
#